data_AF-A0A6C0AQJ3-F1
#
_entry.id   AF-A0A6C0AQJ3-F1
#
_cell.length_a   1.000
_cell.length_b   1.000
_cell.length_c   1.000
_cell.angle_alpha   90.00
_cell.angle_beta   90.00
_cell.angle_gamma   90.00
#
_symmetry.space_group_name_H-M   'P 1'
#
loop_
_entity.id
_entity.type
_entity.pdbx_description
1 polymer ?
#
loop_
_entity_poly.entity_id
_entity_poly.type
_entity_poly.pdbx_seq_one_letter_code
_entity_poly.pdbx_strand_id
1 'polypeptide(L)'
;MTAIWLKDQDITNKKFKKWTGIVTSVQDYIKWASHVPVLALVLHELTPTDYELLKVNRSTIQHLFVSQAVANQYPFTSVTILDTLHTQYPIIPHPYDGDLGHSLATVAVLFHFTHLVDIPCSEAWSSSLKQLGIKQSSGSVPPSICLITQYFVHKVTKRAKEFRQCLKNNLACDSIDKVILLNETDLKYEWSGAKGSDKVEQVIIGTRLTYKDLLKYTYDHVPSNTLVIYANADIYCNGTLEELYSVDMRDKMFALLRWDEGSGPTDLKLFGPRVDSQDAWIVHSDSVKERTWDWSAFDYKLGTAGCDNRFTGDMFGMKFMISNPCQSIKTVHIHKTEIRDYNKHDIIQAKLYLYIHPSSITYLEQSRSGPKTLARMDDRKTTVKIRCLNPKQAQTYAIMLAREKKFVWSELEDNIQPGSTLAVQQWPNAFMTGGGLIYDYKKIYAGPNETFDPFINGATIPSRTSFYGPVEKVDNMICIPSSHLTTFSNPDLYCIRYLSKAIQLYAKYPDIGLNMFMPQNLLNTARTFKIRKDSTEPVQAIEWNPNVSVYAKNIYGFLPENIDVGPQDIQALRDAWPPYASVPETKFCVVLTDDLITPTFAETVLGPLIKMQIVCVGRKASGLEAYSKIQGASICILFNLPKQDEDWMKLWCLPRGCPTLEFQNELKVVGEFQHFAAAADLACWLMPLHKGPTEDLQGQMAAQVTEWLKVNTI
;
A
#
# COMPACT_ATOMS: atom_id res chain seq x y z
N MET A 1 4.88 -17.42 3.97
CA MET A 1 5.17 -18.35 2.85
C MET A 1 6.07 -19.47 3.34
N THR A 2 5.95 -20.68 2.75
CA THR A 2 6.74 -21.86 3.14
C THR A 2 7.64 -22.35 2.00
N ALA A 3 8.94 -22.48 2.29
CA ALA A 3 9.93 -23.08 1.40
C ALA A 3 10.24 -24.52 1.87
N ILE A 4 10.32 -25.45 0.93
CA ILE A 4 10.72 -26.84 1.18
C ILE A 4 11.93 -27.22 0.33
N TRP A 5 12.89 -27.93 0.93
CA TRP A 5 13.94 -28.59 0.17
C TRP A 5 13.41 -29.89 -0.44
N LEU A 6 13.33 -29.95 -1.76
CA LEU A 6 12.80 -31.10 -2.50
C LEU A 6 13.84 -32.19 -2.74
N LYS A 7 14.59 -32.55 -1.70
CA LYS A 7 15.52 -33.67 -1.72
C LYS A 7 14.94 -34.85 -0.94
N ASP A 8 14.98 -36.04 -1.53
CA ASP A 8 14.51 -37.30 -0.93
C ASP A 8 13.03 -37.29 -0.47
N GLN A 9 12.23 -36.34 -0.97
CA GLN A 9 10.78 -36.24 -0.69
C GLN A 9 9.98 -37.24 -1.55
N ASP A 10 8.84 -37.69 -1.02
CA ASP A 10 7.89 -38.54 -1.75
C ASP A 10 7.17 -37.74 -2.85
N ILE A 11 7.59 -37.96 -4.10
CA ILE A 11 7.01 -37.31 -5.28
C ILE A 11 5.54 -37.66 -5.51
N THR A 12 5.07 -38.79 -4.96
CA THR A 12 3.67 -39.20 -5.11
C THR A 12 2.74 -38.38 -4.20
N ASN A 13 3.30 -37.70 -3.19
CA ASN A 13 2.56 -36.81 -2.33
C ASN A 13 2.20 -35.50 -3.04
N LYS A 14 1.03 -35.50 -3.67
CA LYS A 14 0.47 -34.35 -4.40
C LYS A 14 0.25 -33.11 -3.54
N LYS A 15 0.36 -33.19 -2.19
CA LYS A 15 0.18 -32.02 -1.33
C LYS A 15 1.29 -30.99 -1.52
N PHE A 16 2.51 -31.42 -1.85
CA PHE A 16 3.66 -30.51 -1.98
C PHE A 16 3.48 -29.40 -3.02
N LYS A 17 2.57 -29.57 -3.99
CA LYS A 17 2.19 -28.51 -4.94
C LYS A 17 1.71 -27.20 -4.28
N LYS A 18 1.34 -27.26 -2.99
CA LYS A 18 0.84 -26.14 -2.18
C LYS A 18 1.96 -25.31 -1.53
N TRP A 19 3.21 -25.78 -1.55
CA TRP A 19 4.39 -25.06 -1.05
C TRP A 19 5.37 -24.78 -2.19
N THR A 20 6.34 -23.91 -1.92
CA THR A 20 7.37 -23.55 -2.88
C THR A 20 8.63 -24.39 -2.69
N GLY A 21 9.08 -25.04 -3.76
CA GLY A 21 10.24 -25.91 -3.76
C GLY A 21 11.55 -25.18 -4.03
N ILE A 22 12.61 -25.63 -3.36
CA ILE A 22 14.01 -25.35 -3.70
C ILE A 22 14.69 -26.69 -3.99
N VAL A 23 15.44 -26.76 -5.09
CA VAL A 23 16.16 -27.97 -5.53
C VAL A 23 17.66 -27.70 -5.63
N THR A 24 18.46 -28.75 -5.49
CA THR A 24 19.93 -28.64 -5.41
C THR A 24 20.66 -29.40 -6.51
N SER A 25 19.94 -29.92 -7.51
CA SER A 25 20.50 -30.60 -8.69
C SER A 25 19.60 -30.38 -9.91
N VAL A 26 20.18 -30.50 -11.11
CA VAL A 26 19.43 -30.38 -12.36
C VAL A 26 18.43 -31.54 -12.50
N GLN A 27 18.78 -32.73 -12.01
CA GLN A 27 17.93 -33.91 -11.97
C GLN A 27 16.70 -33.68 -11.09
N ASP A 28 16.91 -33.14 -9.88
CA ASP A 28 15.80 -32.82 -8.98
C ASP A 28 14.89 -31.77 -9.60
N TYR A 29 15.44 -30.76 -10.28
CA TYR A 29 14.63 -29.81 -11.02
C TYR A 29 13.74 -30.50 -12.07
N ILE A 30 14.31 -31.34 -12.93
CA ILE A 30 13.56 -32.08 -13.96
C ILE A 30 12.49 -32.98 -13.33
N LYS A 31 12.82 -33.64 -12.22
CA LYS A 31 11.91 -34.51 -11.47
C LYS A 31 10.72 -33.73 -10.89
N TRP A 32 10.97 -32.55 -10.32
CA TRP A 32 9.97 -31.84 -9.51
C TRP A 32 9.22 -30.71 -10.25
N ALA A 33 9.78 -30.11 -11.29
CA ALA A 33 9.23 -28.90 -11.91
C ALA A 33 7.80 -29.07 -12.48
N SER A 34 7.38 -30.30 -12.80
CA SER A 34 6.02 -30.61 -13.24
C SER A 34 5.03 -30.94 -12.11
N HIS A 35 5.52 -31.08 -10.87
CA HIS A 35 4.73 -31.52 -9.71
C HIS A 35 4.57 -30.44 -8.64
N VAL A 36 5.59 -29.59 -8.47
CA VAL A 36 5.66 -28.56 -7.43
C VAL A 36 6.17 -27.26 -8.05
N PRO A 37 5.67 -26.08 -7.64
CA PRO A 37 6.27 -24.81 -8.06
C PRO A 37 7.69 -24.70 -7.48
N VAL A 38 8.69 -24.87 -8.34
CA VAL A 38 10.11 -24.75 -7.98
C VAL A 38 10.59 -23.33 -8.24
N LEU A 39 10.93 -22.61 -7.18
CA LEU A 39 11.39 -21.22 -7.25
C LEU A 39 12.86 -21.10 -7.66
N ALA A 40 13.71 -21.94 -7.07
CA ALA A 40 15.16 -21.81 -7.18
C ALA A 40 15.86 -23.16 -7.37
N LEU A 41 16.86 -23.16 -8.25
CA LEU A 41 17.87 -24.20 -8.39
C LEU A 41 19.19 -23.69 -7.81
N VAL A 42 19.73 -24.40 -6.82
CA VAL A 42 20.97 -24.04 -6.10
C VAL A 42 22.06 -25.09 -6.42
N LEU A 43 23.15 -24.69 -7.04
CA LEU A 43 24.21 -25.60 -7.48
C LEU A 43 25.55 -25.27 -6.82
N HIS A 44 26.08 -26.22 -6.05
CA HIS A 44 27.45 -26.14 -5.51
C HIS A 44 28.48 -26.78 -6.43
N GLU A 45 28.03 -27.78 -7.19
CA GLU A 45 28.80 -28.54 -8.16
C GLU A 45 27.95 -28.71 -9.42
N LEU A 46 28.61 -28.89 -10.57
CA LEU A 46 27.93 -29.13 -11.84
C LEU A 46 28.80 -30.00 -12.74
N THR A 47 28.27 -31.16 -13.16
CA THR A 47 28.97 -32.03 -14.10
C THR A 47 28.78 -31.55 -15.54
N PRO A 48 29.64 -31.94 -16.50
CA PRO A 48 29.44 -31.59 -17.91
C PRO A 48 28.08 -32.08 -18.46
N THR A 49 27.64 -33.27 -18.06
CA THR A 49 26.34 -33.82 -18.47
C THR A 49 25.18 -32.98 -17.91
N ASP A 50 25.26 -32.57 -16.66
CA ASP A 50 24.24 -31.75 -16.02
C ASP A 50 24.21 -30.33 -16.58
N TYR A 51 25.35 -29.80 -16.99
CA TYR A 51 25.43 -28.51 -17.66
C TYR A 51 24.70 -28.54 -19.02
N GLU A 52 24.83 -29.62 -19.80
CA GLU A 52 24.05 -29.80 -21.03
C GLU A 52 22.54 -29.85 -20.74
N LEU A 53 22.13 -30.60 -19.72
CA LEU A 53 20.72 -30.66 -19.29
C LEU A 53 20.20 -29.30 -18.80
N LEU A 54 21.03 -28.56 -18.06
CA LEU A 54 20.70 -27.22 -17.57
C LEU A 54 20.45 -26.27 -18.73
N LYS A 55 21.25 -26.31 -19.79
CA LYS A 55 21.04 -25.47 -20.98
C LYS A 55 19.68 -25.72 -21.63
N VAL A 56 19.26 -26.98 -21.72
CA VAL A 56 17.93 -27.36 -22.27
C VAL A 56 16.79 -26.82 -21.42
N ASN A 57 16.94 -26.79 -20.09
CA ASN A 57 15.89 -26.40 -19.15
C ASN A 57 16.02 -24.95 -18.63
N ARG A 58 17.03 -24.19 -19.08
CA ARG A 58 17.34 -22.88 -18.49
C ARG A 58 16.18 -21.90 -18.56
N SER A 59 15.41 -21.91 -19.64
CA SER A 59 14.28 -20.99 -19.84
C SER A 59 13.12 -21.21 -18.87
N THR A 60 12.99 -22.42 -18.29
CA THR A 60 11.94 -22.73 -17.31
C THR A 60 12.38 -22.50 -15.87
N ILE A 61 13.69 -22.40 -15.61
CA ILE A 61 14.24 -22.14 -14.28
C ILE A 61 14.10 -20.66 -13.95
N GLN A 62 13.27 -20.37 -12.93
CA GLN A 62 12.98 -19.01 -12.49
C GLN A 62 14.22 -18.33 -11.89
N HIS A 63 14.88 -18.97 -10.92
CA HIS A 63 16.10 -18.46 -10.30
C HIS A 63 17.20 -19.53 -10.23
N LEU A 64 18.38 -19.18 -10.74
CA LEU A 64 19.57 -20.04 -10.72
C LEU A 64 20.61 -19.42 -9.79
N PHE A 65 20.96 -20.15 -8.74
CA PHE A 65 22.01 -19.81 -7.80
C PHE A 65 23.16 -20.79 -7.96
N VAL A 66 24.39 -20.30 -8.08
CA VAL A 66 25.58 -21.15 -8.21
C VAL A 66 26.68 -20.69 -7.28
N SER A 67 27.54 -21.62 -6.87
CA SER A 67 28.81 -21.28 -6.22
C SER A 67 29.75 -20.58 -7.20
N GLN A 68 30.68 -19.78 -6.68
CA GLN A 68 31.72 -19.14 -7.49
C GLN A 68 32.56 -20.19 -8.26
N ALA A 69 32.79 -21.36 -7.68
CA ALA A 69 33.48 -22.47 -8.32
C ALA A 69 32.77 -22.93 -9.61
N VAL A 70 31.45 -23.12 -9.56
CA VAL A 70 30.64 -23.48 -10.74
C VAL A 70 30.62 -22.35 -11.76
N ALA A 71 30.48 -21.10 -11.32
CA ALA A 71 30.49 -19.93 -12.20
C ALA A 71 31.83 -19.77 -12.97
N ASN A 72 32.95 -20.17 -12.36
CA ASN A 72 34.27 -20.13 -13.01
C ASN A 72 34.46 -21.25 -14.04
N GLN A 73 33.78 -22.38 -13.86
CA GLN A 73 33.92 -23.54 -14.72
C GLN A 73 33.06 -23.45 -15.99
N TYR A 74 31.89 -22.82 -15.89
CA TYR A 74 30.90 -22.78 -16.97
C TYR A 74 30.37 -21.36 -17.21
N PRO A 75 30.13 -20.97 -18.48
CA PRO A 75 29.52 -19.69 -18.78
C PRO A 75 28.01 -19.70 -18.50
N PHE A 76 27.51 -18.60 -17.91
CA PHE A 76 26.09 -18.38 -17.63
C PHE A 76 25.65 -16.98 -18.09
N THR A 77 24.41 -16.85 -18.57
CA THR A 77 23.85 -15.58 -19.09
C THR A 77 22.91 -14.87 -18.10
N SER A 78 22.57 -15.49 -16.97
CA SER A 78 21.75 -14.90 -15.90
C SER A 78 21.83 -15.82 -14.67
N VAL A 79 22.71 -15.51 -13.73
CA VAL A 79 22.93 -16.36 -12.55
C VAL A 79 23.26 -15.49 -11.34
N THR A 80 22.89 -15.96 -10.16
CA THR A 80 23.23 -15.33 -8.89
C THR A 80 24.34 -16.11 -8.20
N ILE A 81 25.45 -15.43 -7.87
CA ILE A 81 26.62 -16.05 -7.27
C ILE A 81 26.48 -16.04 -5.75
N LEU A 82 26.36 -17.23 -5.16
CA LEU A 82 26.12 -17.45 -3.72
C LEU A 82 27.17 -16.75 -2.83
N ASP A 83 28.44 -16.87 -3.19
CA ASP A 83 29.59 -16.35 -2.44
C ASP A 83 29.54 -14.82 -2.24
N THR A 84 28.88 -14.12 -3.15
CA THR A 84 28.76 -12.65 -3.13
C THR A 84 27.49 -12.16 -2.44
N LEU A 85 26.58 -13.06 -2.05
CA LEU A 85 25.26 -12.65 -1.59
C LEU A 85 25.33 -11.85 -0.28
N HIS A 86 26.14 -12.26 0.70
CA HIS A 86 26.23 -11.53 1.97
C HIS A 86 26.74 -10.10 1.78
N THR A 87 27.66 -9.87 0.83
CA THR A 87 28.17 -8.53 0.53
C THR A 87 27.20 -7.72 -0.32
N GLN A 88 26.30 -8.36 -1.06
CA GLN A 88 25.27 -7.72 -1.90
C GLN A 88 23.95 -7.48 -1.16
N TYR A 89 23.60 -8.29 -0.18
CA TYR A 89 22.30 -8.23 0.52
C TYR A 89 22.52 -8.19 2.04
N PRO A 90 22.40 -7.01 2.67
CA PRO A 90 22.69 -6.82 4.10
C PRO A 90 21.77 -7.59 5.05
N ILE A 91 20.67 -8.14 4.52
CA ILE A 91 19.75 -8.98 5.27
C ILE A 91 20.31 -10.38 5.56
N ILE A 92 21.33 -10.79 4.81
CA ILE A 92 21.98 -12.07 4.99
C ILE A 92 22.89 -11.97 6.22
N PRO A 93 22.63 -12.79 7.26
CA PRO A 93 23.26 -12.62 8.57
C PRO A 93 24.73 -13.03 8.62
N HIS A 94 25.15 -13.94 7.74
CA HIS A 94 26.46 -14.60 7.83
C HIS A 94 27.20 -14.58 6.48
N PRO A 95 28.53 -14.43 6.46
CA PRO A 95 29.34 -14.64 5.27
C PRO A 95 29.23 -16.08 4.75
N TYR A 96 29.26 -16.24 3.43
CA TYR A 96 29.18 -17.55 2.79
C TYR A 96 30.28 -18.50 3.29
N ASP A 97 29.89 -19.71 3.69
CA ASP A 97 30.76 -20.73 4.30
C ASP A 97 30.93 -21.99 3.42
N GLY A 98 30.31 -22.02 2.23
CA GLY A 98 30.33 -23.17 1.34
C GLY A 98 29.31 -24.25 1.69
N ASP A 99 28.51 -24.11 2.74
CA ASP A 99 27.52 -25.11 3.14
C ASP A 99 26.23 -25.04 2.31
N LEU A 100 25.64 -26.20 2.04
CA LEU A 100 24.41 -26.28 1.24
C LEU A 100 23.21 -25.75 2.02
N GLY A 101 23.14 -26.05 3.32
CA GLY A 101 22.11 -25.55 4.22
C GLY A 101 22.14 -24.03 4.34
N HIS A 102 23.34 -23.44 4.43
CA HIS A 102 23.54 -21.99 4.31
C HIS A 102 22.90 -21.45 3.03
N SER A 103 23.22 -22.05 1.89
CA SER A 103 22.76 -21.56 0.58
C SER A 103 21.24 -21.58 0.44
N LEU A 104 20.63 -22.67 0.89
CA LEU A 104 19.17 -22.84 0.92
C LEU A 104 18.51 -21.83 1.87
N ALA A 105 19.08 -21.62 3.05
CA ALA A 105 18.59 -20.62 4.01
C ALA A 105 18.70 -19.20 3.46
N THR A 106 19.82 -18.86 2.81
CA THR A 106 20.03 -17.56 2.15
C THR A 106 18.99 -17.29 1.07
N VAL A 107 18.72 -18.27 0.19
CA VAL A 107 17.64 -18.15 -0.80
C VAL A 107 16.30 -17.91 -0.09
N ALA A 108 16.01 -18.67 0.97
CA ALA A 108 14.77 -18.51 1.71
C ALA A 108 14.62 -17.11 2.34
N VAL A 109 15.70 -16.53 2.88
CA VAL A 109 15.72 -15.15 3.42
C VAL A 109 15.51 -14.12 2.31
N LEU A 110 16.21 -14.23 1.18
CA LEU A 110 16.09 -13.28 0.06
C LEU A 110 14.66 -13.18 -0.50
N PHE A 111 13.95 -14.31 -0.52
CA PHE A 111 12.55 -14.38 -0.97
C PHE A 111 11.54 -14.24 0.17
N HIS A 112 11.96 -13.82 1.35
CA HIS A 112 11.09 -13.52 2.49
C HIS A 112 10.20 -14.68 2.93
N PHE A 113 10.74 -15.90 2.95
CA PHE A 113 10.02 -17.05 3.51
C PHE A 113 9.96 -16.95 5.04
N THR A 114 8.81 -17.35 5.58
CA THR A 114 8.53 -17.31 7.03
C THR A 114 8.58 -18.71 7.65
N HIS A 115 8.67 -19.75 6.82
CA HIS A 115 8.78 -21.14 7.26
C HIS A 115 9.65 -21.94 6.28
N LEU A 116 10.65 -22.64 6.80
CA LEU A 116 11.56 -23.51 6.06
C LEU A 116 11.33 -24.96 6.51
N VAL A 117 11.19 -25.86 5.53
CA VAL A 117 10.94 -27.29 5.76
C VAL A 117 12.06 -28.12 5.18
N ASP A 118 12.61 -29.00 6.01
CA ASP A 118 13.70 -29.91 5.67
C ASP A 118 14.98 -29.22 5.18
N ILE A 119 15.21 -27.95 5.51
CA ILE A 119 16.46 -27.25 5.20
C ILE A 119 17.45 -27.44 6.37
N PRO A 120 18.60 -28.10 6.16
CA PRO A 120 19.54 -28.44 7.22
C PRO A 120 20.43 -27.24 7.58
N CYS A 121 19.95 -26.34 8.44
CA CYS A 121 20.74 -25.19 8.87
C CYS A 121 21.72 -25.54 9.99
N SER A 122 22.89 -24.89 10.01
CA SER A 122 23.78 -24.88 11.16
C SER A 122 23.15 -24.17 12.37
N GLU A 123 23.68 -24.38 13.57
CA GLU A 123 23.18 -23.75 14.81
C GLU A 123 23.18 -22.21 14.75
N ALA A 124 24.23 -21.64 14.14
CA ALA A 124 24.35 -20.20 13.93
C ALA A 124 23.24 -19.67 13.01
N TRP A 125 22.95 -20.39 11.92
CA TRP A 125 21.85 -20.04 11.02
C TRP A 125 20.49 -20.21 11.68
N SER A 126 20.25 -21.32 12.37
CA SER A 126 18.99 -21.53 13.11
C SER A 126 18.73 -20.43 14.13
N SER A 127 19.78 -19.95 14.81
CA SER A 127 19.68 -18.82 15.73
C SER A 127 19.29 -17.52 15.01
N SER A 128 19.93 -17.20 13.88
CA SER A 128 19.60 -16.01 13.08
C SER A 128 18.21 -16.07 12.45
N LEU A 129 17.81 -17.23 11.89
CA LEU A 129 16.48 -17.44 11.32
C LEU A 129 15.39 -17.24 12.39
N LYS A 130 15.61 -17.76 13.60
CA LYS A 130 14.71 -17.52 14.75
C LYS A 130 14.63 -16.04 15.10
N GLN A 131 15.75 -15.31 15.09
CA GLN A 131 15.76 -13.86 15.31
C GLN A 131 15.00 -13.12 14.21
N LEU A 132 15.02 -13.60 12.97
CA LEU A 132 14.22 -13.08 11.86
C LEU A 132 12.74 -13.50 11.91
N GLY A 133 12.35 -14.37 12.85
CA GLY A 133 10.97 -14.86 12.98
C GLY A 133 10.62 -15.99 12.00
N ILE A 134 11.63 -16.62 11.41
CA ILE A 134 11.48 -17.70 10.45
C ILE A 134 11.40 -19.03 11.20
N LYS A 135 10.32 -19.78 10.98
CA LYS A 135 10.13 -21.11 11.55
C LYS A 135 10.94 -22.14 10.76
N GLN A 136 11.46 -23.15 11.45
CA GLN A 136 12.05 -24.34 10.83
C GLN A 136 11.31 -25.59 11.30
N SER A 137 11.11 -26.54 10.39
CA SER A 137 10.59 -27.86 10.74
C SER A 137 11.12 -28.95 9.80
N SER A 138 10.94 -30.21 10.19
CA SER A 138 11.31 -31.37 9.36
C SER A 138 10.11 -32.30 9.18
N GLY A 139 10.05 -32.97 8.03
CA GLY A 139 9.00 -33.94 7.67
C GLY A 139 7.59 -33.36 7.65
N SER A 140 7.47 -32.03 7.57
CA SER A 140 6.18 -31.36 7.60
C SER A 140 5.53 -31.43 6.23
N VAL A 141 4.21 -31.53 6.21
CA VAL A 141 3.42 -31.54 4.96
C VAL A 141 2.41 -30.39 4.97
N PRO A 142 2.07 -29.85 3.78
CA PRO A 142 1.05 -28.82 3.67
C PRO A 142 -0.29 -29.29 4.28
N PRO A 143 -1.01 -28.40 5.01
CA PRO A 143 -2.31 -28.75 5.54
C PRO A 143 -3.30 -29.05 4.42
N SER A 144 -4.26 -29.94 4.70
CA SER A 144 -5.41 -30.14 3.81
C SER A 144 -6.43 -29.02 3.97
N ILE A 145 -7.23 -28.74 2.94
CA ILE A 145 -8.36 -27.80 3.03
C ILE A 145 -9.67 -28.59 2.90
N CYS A 146 -10.52 -28.44 3.90
CA CYS A 146 -11.84 -29.07 3.99
C CYS A 146 -12.93 -28.00 4.06
N LEU A 147 -13.89 -28.04 3.15
CA LEU A 147 -15.10 -27.21 3.25
C LEU A 147 -16.20 -28.01 3.95
N ILE A 148 -16.84 -27.43 4.96
CA ILE A 148 -18.03 -27.98 5.61
C ILE A 148 -19.16 -26.98 5.43
N THR A 149 -20.25 -27.42 4.81
CA THR A 149 -21.45 -26.62 4.60
C THR A 149 -22.68 -27.52 4.54
N GLN A 150 -23.85 -26.92 4.35
CA GLN A 150 -25.09 -27.63 4.07
C GLN A 150 -25.52 -27.33 2.63
N TYR A 151 -25.95 -28.37 1.92
CA TYR A 151 -26.66 -28.22 0.65
C TYR A 151 -28.14 -28.54 0.85
N PHE A 152 -29.00 -27.76 0.21
CA PHE A 152 -30.44 -28.02 0.17
C PHE A 152 -31.03 -27.49 -1.14
N VAL A 153 -32.14 -28.11 -1.55
CA VAL A 153 -32.86 -27.70 -2.76
C VAL A 153 -33.92 -26.68 -2.39
N HIS A 154 -33.71 -25.43 -2.80
CA HIS A 154 -34.66 -24.36 -2.54
C HIS A 154 -35.96 -24.54 -3.34
N LYS A 155 -37.11 -24.17 -2.76
CA LYS A 155 -38.43 -24.31 -3.42
C LYS A 155 -38.53 -23.52 -4.72
N VAL A 156 -37.88 -22.35 -4.76
CA VAL A 156 -37.76 -21.52 -5.97
C VAL A 156 -36.63 -22.02 -6.87
N THR A 157 -36.98 -22.46 -8.08
CA THR A 157 -36.05 -23.06 -9.05
C THR A 157 -34.83 -22.19 -9.38
N LYS A 158 -35.00 -20.87 -9.50
CA LYS A 158 -33.87 -19.96 -9.77
C LYS A 158 -32.85 -19.98 -8.62
N ARG A 159 -33.32 -19.94 -7.37
CA ARG A 159 -32.47 -20.02 -6.17
C ARG A 159 -31.81 -21.39 -6.01
N ALA A 160 -32.53 -22.47 -6.33
CA ALA A 160 -31.95 -23.81 -6.36
C ALA A 160 -30.80 -23.92 -7.38
N LYS A 161 -30.93 -23.27 -8.55
CA LYS A 161 -29.84 -23.20 -9.54
C LYS A 161 -28.62 -22.45 -9.01
N GLU A 162 -28.81 -21.38 -8.24
CA GLU A 162 -27.71 -20.65 -7.60
C GLU A 162 -26.95 -21.53 -6.62
N PHE A 163 -27.64 -22.22 -5.70
CA PHE A 163 -26.98 -23.15 -4.77
C PHE A 163 -26.26 -24.29 -5.48
N ARG A 164 -26.88 -24.87 -6.52
CA ARG A 164 -26.24 -25.91 -7.34
C ARG A 164 -24.98 -25.39 -8.03
N GLN A 165 -25.02 -24.17 -8.56
CA GLN A 165 -23.85 -23.55 -9.19
C GLN A 165 -22.76 -23.27 -8.15
N CYS A 166 -23.13 -22.77 -6.98
CA CYS A 166 -22.22 -22.51 -5.87
C CYS A 166 -21.48 -23.79 -5.44
N LEU A 167 -22.20 -24.89 -5.22
CA LEU A 167 -21.61 -26.19 -4.92
C LEU A 167 -20.66 -26.64 -6.03
N LYS A 168 -21.08 -26.57 -7.31
CA LYS A 168 -20.22 -26.94 -8.45
C LYS A 168 -18.92 -26.13 -8.49
N ASN A 169 -18.97 -24.83 -8.19
CA ASN A 169 -17.78 -23.99 -8.13
C ASN A 169 -16.82 -24.43 -7.02
N ASN A 170 -17.34 -24.78 -5.83
CA ASN A 170 -16.52 -25.34 -4.75
C ASN A 170 -15.88 -26.69 -5.15
N LEU A 171 -16.62 -27.59 -5.80
CA LEU A 171 -16.07 -28.88 -6.25
C LEU A 171 -14.96 -28.70 -7.30
N ALA A 172 -15.10 -27.71 -8.18
CA ALA A 172 -14.13 -27.35 -9.19
C ALA A 172 -12.89 -26.61 -8.63
N CYS A 173 -12.90 -26.16 -7.37
CA CYS A 173 -11.77 -25.50 -6.75
C CYS A 173 -10.65 -26.50 -6.42
N ASP A 174 -9.50 -26.39 -7.07
CA ASP A 174 -8.36 -27.30 -6.89
C ASP A 174 -7.66 -27.18 -5.53
N SER A 175 -7.88 -26.06 -4.82
CA SER A 175 -7.39 -25.84 -3.46
C SER A 175 -8.16 -26.64 -2.41
N ILE A 176 -9.43 -26.98 -2.66
CA ILE A 176 -10.26 -27.75 -1.73
C ILE A 176 -10.01 -29.24 -1.95
N ASP A 177 -9.55 -29.93 -0.91
CA ASP A 177 -9.27 -31.37 -0.94
C ASP A 177 -10.53 -32.20 -0.65
N LYS A 178 -11.41 -31.72 0.24
CA LYS A 178 -12.62 -32.42 0.67
C LYS A 178 -13.79 -31.46 0.91
N VAL A 179 -15.00 -31.89 0.58
CA VAL A 179 -16.24 -31.17 0.86
C VAL A 179 -17.16 -32.06 1.70
N ILE A 180 -17.53 -31.59 2.89
CA ILE A 180 -18.48 -32.26 3.78
C ILE A 180 -19.82 -31.54 3.68
N LEU A 181 -20.86 -32.27 3.32
CA LEU A 181 -22.22 -31.78 3.25
C LEU A 181 -23.04 -32.35 4.41
N LEU A 182 -23.27 -31.53 5.44
CA LEU A 182 -24.08 -31.86 6.61
C LEU A 182 -25.54 -31.52 6.29
N ASN A 183 -26.27 -32.49 5.72
CA ASN A 183 -27.57 -32.27 5.10
C ASN A 183 -28.72 -32.82 5.95
N GLU A 184 -29.91 -32.25 5.74
CA GLU A 184 -31.15 -32.73 6.36
C GLU A 184 -31.60 -34.08 5.79
N THR A 185 -31.41 -34.27 4.48
CA THR A 185 -31.83 -35.47 3.73
C THR A 185 -30.76 -35.89 2.74
N ASP A 186 -30.86 -37.12 2.22
CA ASP A 186 -30.02 -37.55 1.10
C ASP A 186 -30.32 -36.70 -0.15
N LEU A 187 -29.26 -36.17 -0.74
CA LEU A 187 -29.30 -35.27 -1.90
C LEU A 187 -28.18 -35.62 -2.89
N LYS A 188 -27.54 -36.78 -2.76
CA LYS A 188 -26.34 -37.16 -3.53
C LYS A 188 -26.50 -37.05 -5.04
N TYR A 189 -27.72 -37.27 -5.54
CA TYR A 189 -28.06 -37.11 -6.97
C TYR A 189 -27.79 -35.69 -7.50
N GLU A 190 -27.84 -34.66 -6.66
CA GLU A 190 -27.73 -33.26 -7.08
C GLU A 190 -26.34 -32.85 -7.58
N TRP A 191 -25.29 -33.57 -7.15
CA TRP A 191 -23.90 -33.31 -7.53
C TRP A 191 -23.14 -34.51 -8.07
N SER A 192 -23.74 -35.72 -8.09
CA SER A 192 -23.05 -36.96 -8.50
C SER A 192 -22.39 -36.86 -9.88
N GLY A 193 -23.02 -36.16 -10.83
CA GLY A 193 -22.50 -35.92 -12.19
C GLY A 193 -21.57 -34.71 -12.33
N ALA A 194 -21.23 -34.00 -11.26
CA ALA A 194 -20.32 -32.85 -11.31
C ALA A 194 -18.86 -33.28 -11.22
N LYS A 195 -17.97 -32.55 -11.91
CA LYS A 195 -16.51 -32.69 -11.72
C LYS A 195 -16.16 -32.38 -10.25
N GLY A 196 -15.36 -33.23 -9.62
CA GLY A 196 -14.96 -33.09 -8.23
C GLY A 196 -15.97 -33.69 -7.23
N SER A 197 -16.98 -34.43 -7.68
CA SER A 197 -17.96 -35.10 -6.80
C SER A 197 -17.34 -36.17 -5.90
N ASP A 198 -16.17 -36.70 -6.28
CA ASP A 198 -15.32 -37.60 -5.48
C ASP A 198 -14.77 -36.96 -4.20
N LYS A 199 -14.72 -35.62 -4.15
CA LYS A 199 -14.35 -34.86 -2.94
C LYS A 199 -15.46 -34.84 -1.89
N VAL A 200 -16.69 -35.21 -2.26
CA VAL A 200 -17.88 -35.01 -1.42
C VAL A 200 -18.13 -36.18 -0.49
N GLU A 201 -18.20 -35.88 0.80
CA GLU A 201 -18.82 -36.74 1.80
C GLU A 201 -20.13 -36.10 2.28
N GLN A 202 -21.23 -36.82 2.16
CA GLN A 202 -22.50 -36.37 2.70
C GLN A 202 -22.80 -37.08 4.02
N VAL A 203 -23.22 -36.32 5.02
CA VAL A 203 -23.67 -36.81 6.32
C VAL A 203 -25.08 -36.31 6.56
N ILE A 204 -26.00 -37.22 6.90
CA ILE A 204 -27.40 -36.88 7.14
C ILE A 204 -27.59 -36.57 8.62
N ILE A 205 -27.72 -35.29 8.95
CA ILE A 205 -27.92 -34.80 10.31
C ILE A 205 -29.40 -34.58 10.65
N GLY A 206 -30.30 -34.68 9.67
CA GLY A 206 -31.76 -34.61 9.85
C GLY A 206 -32.32 -33.25 10.27
N THR A 207 -31.46 -32.24 10.45
CA THR A 207 -31.82 -30.93 10.98
C THR A 207 -31.08 -29.81 10.26
N ARG A 208 -31.60 -28.59 10.38
CA ARG A 208 -30.95 -27.40 9.82
C ARG A 208 -29.59 -27.19 10.50
N LEU A 209 -28.55 -27.03 9.68
CA LEU A 209 -27.17 -26.87 10.12
C LEU A 209 -26.99 -25.78 11.20
N THR A 210 -26.31 -26.14 12.28
CA THR A 210 -25.89 -25.23 13.36
C THR A 210 -24.38 -25.04 13.43
N TYR A 211 -23.91 -24.00 14.13
CA TYR A 211 -22.47 -23.83 14.40
C TYR A 211 -21.90 -24.95 15.29
N LYS A 212 -22.71 -25.52 16.17
CA LYS A 212 -22.38 -26.72 16.94
C LYS A 212 -22.06 -27.89 16.03
N ASP A 213 -22.88 -28.16 15.01
CA ASP A 213 -22.65 -29.28 14.08
C ASP A 213 -21.33 -29.10 13.32
N LEU A 214 -21.05 -27.89 12.85
CA LEU A 214 -19.81 -27.54 12.14
C LEU A 214 -18.56 -27.80 13.00
N LEU A 215 -18.56 -27.27 14.23
CA LEU A 215 -17.45 -27.41 15.17
C LEU A 215 -17.31 -28.85 15.66
N LYS A 216 -18.41 -29.51 15.99
CA LYS A 216 -18.42 -30.88 16.50
C LYS A 216 -17.94 -31.87 15.44
N TYR A 217 -18.39 -31.74 14.18
CA TYR A 217 -17.89 -32.57 13.10
C TYR A 217 -16.38 -32.36 12.89
N THR A 218 -15.92 -31.11 13.00
CA THR A 218 -14.48 -30.80 12.94
C THR A 218 -13.69 -31.48 14.06
N TYR A 219 -14.21 -31.41 15.29
CA TYR A 219 -13.61 -32.01 16.47
C TYR A 219 -13.54 -33.54 16.36
N ASP A 220 -14.65 -34.18 15.98
CA ASP A 220 -14.80 -35.64 15.99
C ASP A 220 -14.17 -36.34 14.77
N HIS A 221 -14.25 -35.73 13.58
CA HIS A 221 -14.03 -36.46 12.31
C HIS A 221 -12.96 -35.87 11.39
N VAL A 222 -12.71 -34.55 11.43
CA VAL A 222 -11.74 -33.94 10.50
C VAL A 222 -10.31 -34.32 10.94
N PRO A 223 -9.43 -34.78 10.04
CA PRO A 223 -8.04 -35.11 10.40
C PRO A 223 -7.25 -33.92 10.97
N SER A 224 -6.20 -34.23 11.73
CA SER A 224 -5.22 -33.23 12.16
C SER A 224 -4.53 -32.56 10.96
N ASN A 225 -3.93 -31.39 11.18
CA ASN A 225 -3.29 -30.58 10.13
C ASN A 225 -4.23 -30.29 8.93
N THR A 226 -5.47 -29.86 9.22
CA THR A 226 -6.47 -29.50 8.20
C THR A 226 -7.02 -28.11 8.47
N LEU A 227 -7.05 -27.25 7.45
CA LEU A 227 -7.76 -25.99 7.45
C LEU A 227 -9.22 -26.26 7.09
N VAL A 228 -10.13 -25.86 7.98
CA VAL A 228 -11.57 -26.11 7.85
C VAL A 228 -12.28 -24.81 7.54
N ILE A 229 -13.00 -24.80 6.44
CA ILE A 229 -13.84 -23.70 5.99
C ILE A 229 -15.28 -24.03 6.37
N TYR A 230 -15.91 -23.14 7.14
CA TYR A 230 -17.35 -23.13 7.35
C TYR A 230 -17.95 -22.06 6.46
N ALA A 231 -19.02 -22.36 5.72
CA ALA A 231 -19.59 -21.36 4.81
C ALA A 231 -21.11 -21.52 4.64
N ASN A 232 -21.78 -20.41 4.35
CA ASN A 232 -23.15 -20.41 3.87
C ASN A 232 -23.28 -21.14 2.51
N ALA A 233 -24.47 -21.69 2.23
CA ALA A 233 -24.73 -22.55 1.07
C ALA A 233 -24.59 -21.85 -0.30
N ASP A 234 -24.60 -20.51 -0.31
CA ASP A 234 -24.41 -19.64 -1.47
C ASP A 234 -22.99 -19.05 -1.56
N ILE A 235 -22.06 -19.49 -0.71
CA ILE A 235 -20.66 -19.07 -0.76
C ILE A 235 -19.77 -20.12 -1.41
N TYR A 236 -19.02 -19.71 -2.42
CA TYR A 236 -17.97 -20.53 -3.03
C TYR A 236 -16.58 -19.91 -2.88
N CYS A 237 -15.57 -20.76 -2.83
CA CYS A 237 -14.17 -20.37 -2.78
C CYS A 237 -13.51 -20.49 -4.16
N ASN A 238 -12.40 -19.79 -4.35
CA ASN A 238 -11.62 -19.81 -5.59
C ASN A 238 -10.11 -19.96 -5.30
N GLY A 239 -9.26 -19.77 -6.31
CA GLY A 239 -7.81 -19.94 -6.20
C GLY A 239 -7.13 -19.04 -5.15
N THR A 240 -7.79 -17.98 -4.68
CA THR A 240 -7.25 -17.13 -3.59
C THR A 240 -7.10 -17.86 -2.25
N LEU A 241 -7.69 -19.05 -2.09
CA LEU A 241 -7.44 -19.91 -0.92
C LEU A 241 -5.96 -20.31 -0.76
N GLU A 242 -5.16 -20.25 -1.82
CA GLU A 242 -3.72 -20.56 -1.73
C GLU A 242 -2.98 -19.61 -0.77
N GLU A 243 -3.49 -18.40 -0.54
CA GLU A 243 -2.96 -17.47 0.46
C GLU A 243 -2.96 -18.05 1.88
N LEU A 244 -3.81 -19.03 2.19
CA LEU A 244 -3.81 -19.71 3.49
C LEU A 244 -2.48 -20.40 3.79
N TYR A 245 -1.75 -20.87 2.77
CA TYR A 245 -0.43 -21.49 2.97
C TYR A 245 0.66 -20.46 3.29
N SER A 246 0.35 -19.17 3.23
CA SER A 246 1.26 -18.11 3.64
C SER A 246 1.17 -17.77 5.13
N VAL A 247 0.14 -18.25 5.83
CA VAL A 247 -0.20 -17.90 7.22
C VAL A 247 -0.23 -19.14 8.11
N ASP A 248 0.30 -19.03 9.34
CA ASP A 248 0.06 -20.02 10.38
C ASP A 248 -1.33 -19.82 10.99
N MET A 249 -2.29 -20.67 10.61
CA MET A 249 -3.68 -20.62 11.09
C MET A 249 -3.89 -21.20 12.50
N ARG A 250 -2.84 -21.69 13.17
CA ARG A 250 -2.96 -22.16 14.56
C ARG A 250 -3.46 -21.02 15.45
N ASP A 251 -4.50 -21.36 16.21
CA ASP A 251 -5.22 -20.48 17.15
C ASP A 251 -5.81 -19.21 16.51
N LYS A 252 -6.00 -19.23 15.19
CA LYS A 252 -6.61 -18.14 14.42
C LYS A 252 -7.93 -18.58 13.81
N MET A 253 -8.82 -17.62 13.65
CA MET A 253 -9.99 -17.75 12.82
C MET A 253 -10.06 -16.59 11.85
N PHE A 254 -10.20 -16.88 10.56
CA PHE A 254 -10.59 -15.86 9.60
C PHE A 254 -12.11 -15.82 9.53
N ALA A 255 -12.72 -14.65 9.68
CA ALA A 255 -14.14 -14.40 9.54
C ALA A 255 -14.33 -13.48 8.33
N LEU A 256 -14.62 -14.08 7.17
CA LEU A 256 -14.47 -13.44 5.86
C LEU A 256 -15.76 -12.75 5.41
N LEU A 257 -15.65 -11.46 5.10
CA LEU A 257 -16.66 -10.73 4.34
C LEU A 257 -16.71 -11.24 2.89
N ARG A 258 -17.92 -11.39 2.36
CA ARG A 258 -18.15 -11.91 1.00
C ARG A 258 -17.86 -10.89 -0.11
N TRP A 259 -17.59 -11.42 -1.30
CA TRP A 259 -17.60 -10.72 -2.57
C TRP A 259 -18.84 -11.10 -3.37
N ASP A 260 -19.62 -10.12 -3.82
CA ASP A 260 -20.78 -10.38 -4.66
C ASP A 260 -20.37 -10.56 -6.13
N GLU A 261 -20.88 -11.61 -6.77
CA GLU A 261 -20.71 -11.86 -8.19
C GLU A 261 -21.75 -11.08 -9.01
N GLY A 262 -21.27 -10.16 -9.86
CA GLY A 262 -22.10 -9.41 -10.80
C GLY A 262 -22.45 -10.23 -12.05
N SER A 263 -21.95 -9.77 -13.19
CA SER A 263 -22.24 -10.38 -14.51
C SER A 263 -21.58 -11.76 -14.71
N GLY A 264 -20.58 -12.11 -13.92
CA GLY A 264 -19.89 -13.40 -13.97
C GLY A 264 -18.72 -13.51 -12.98
N PRO A 265 -17.95 -14.61 -12.98
CA PRO A 265 -16.94 -14.91 -11.96
C PRO A 265 -15.73 -13.97 -11.94
N THR A 266 -15.56 -13.14 -12.98
CA THR A 266 -14.51 -12.11 -13.07
C THR A 266 -14.98 -10.74 -12.58
N ASP A 267 -16.29 -10.55 -12.42
CA ASP A 267 -16.93 -9.30 -11.99
C ASP A 267 -17.31 -9.43 -10.51
N LEU A 268 -16.32 -9.25 -9.65
CA LEU A 268 -16.45 -9.42 -8.20
C LEU A 268 -16.35 -8.06 -7.50
N LYS A 269 -17.31 -7.77 -6.63
CA LYS A 269 -17.31 -6.57 -5.80
C LYS A 269 -17.40 -6.92 -4.32
N LEU A 270 -16.52 -6.34 -3.49
CA LEU A 270 -16.59 -6.53 -2.05
C LEU A 270 -17.93 -5.98 -1.52
N PHE A 271 -18.63 -6.77 -0.70
CA PHE A 271 -19.90 -6.38 -0.10
C PHE A 271 -19.68 -5.40 1.05
N GLY A 272 -19.32 -4.15 0.74
CA GLY A 272 -19.00 -3.16 1.78
C GLY A 272 -18.13 -2.00 1.32
N PRO A 273 -17.18 -1.52 2.17
CA PRO A 273 -16.64 -2.20 3.35
C PRO A 273 -17.64 -2.25 4.52
N ARG A 274 -17.85 -3.46 5.05
CA ARG A 274 -18.78 -3.76 6.14
C ARG A 274 -18.06 -4.57 7.21
N VAL A 275 -18.48 -4.38 8.46
CA VAL A 275 -17.97 -5.15 9.61
C VAL A 275 -18.93 -6.26 10.04
N ASP A 276 -20.06 -6.32 9.36
CA ASP A 276 -21.16 -7.27 9.45
C ASP A 276 -21.29 -8.05 8.13
N SER A 277 -21.92 -9.22 8.13
CA SER A 277 -22.06 -10.14 6.98
C SER A 277 -20.81 -10.98 6.66
N GLN A 278 -20.19 -11.57 7.68
CA GLN A 278 -19.27 -12.68 7.43
C GLN A 278 -20.07 -13.93 7.09
N ASP A 279 -19.81 -14.52 5.93
CA ASP A 279 -20.53 -15.72 5.45
C ASP A 279 -19.63 -16.95 5.32
N ALA A 280 -18.34 -16.79 5.63
CA ALA A 280 -17.38 -17.87 5.67
C ALA A 280 -16.37 -17.68 6.81
N TRP A 281 -15.99 -18.78 7.44
CA TRP A 281 -15.00 -18.82 8.52
C TRP A 281 -13.97 -19.89 8.26
N ILE A 282 -12.71 -19.64 8.61
CA ILE A 282 -11.61 -20.58 8.40
C ILE A 282 -10.84 -20.78 9.70
N VAL A 283 -10.71 -22.04 10.13
CA VAL A 283 -9.99 -22.43 11.35
C VAL A 283 -9.04 -23.61 11.10
N HIS A 284 -8.07 -23.81 11.97
CA HIS A 284 -7.24 -25.01 11.96
C HIS A 284 -7.87 -26.13 12.81
N SER A 285 -7.96 -27.35 12.27
CA SER A 285 -8.62 -28.50 12.92
C SER A 285 -8.03 -28.80 14.28
N ASP A 286 -6.70 -28.82 14.40
CA ASP A 286 -6.05 -29.09 15.68
C ASP A 286 -6.35 -27.99 16.73
N SER A 287 -6.53 -26.73 16.33
CA SER A 287 -6.93 -25.67 17.26
C SER A 287 -8.36 -25.88 17.77
N VAL A 288 -9.24 -26.48 16.96
CA VAL A 288 -10.57 -26.89 17.42
C VAL A 288 -10.47 -28.06 18.39
N LYS A 289 -9.68 -29.08 18.06
CA LYS A 289 -9.54 -30.31 18.86
C LYS A 289 -8.85 -30.12 20.21
N GLU A 290 -7.91 -29.18 20.30
CA GLU A 290 -7.17 -28.89 21.53
C GLU A 290 -7.97 -28.08 22.56
N ARG A 291 -9.20 -27.66 22.21
CA ARG A 291 -10.08 -26.88 23.09
C ARG A 291 -11.19 -27.73 23.68
N THR A 292 -11.62 -27.36 24.88
CA THR A 292 -12.82 -27.91 25.52
C THR A 292 -14.03 -27.06 25.17
N TRP A 293 -15.10 -27.67 24.68
CA TRP A 293 -16.26 -26.97 24.15
C TRP A 293 -17.49 -27.11 25.05
N ASP A 294 -18.19 -26.01 25.29
CA ASP A 294 -19.60 -26.03 25.68
C ASP A 294 -20.45 -26.01 24.42
N TRP A 295 -20.85 -27.20 23.95
CA TRP A 295 -21.61 -27.35 22.71
C TRP A 295 -22.94 -26.59 22.72
N SER A 296 -23.54 -26.36 23.90
CA SER A 296 -24.82 -25.67 24.01
C SER A 296 -24.71 -24.18 23.62
N ALA A 297 -23.53 -23.57 23.84
CA ALA A 297 -23.27 -22.19 23.47
C ALA A 297 -23.31 -21.97 21.94
N PHE A 298 -23.03 -23.02 21.16
CA PHE A 298 -22.96 -23.00 19.69
C PHE A 298 -24.21 -23.59 19.01
N ASP A 299 -25.22 -23.98 19.78
CA ASP A 299 -26.43 -24.66 19.28
C ASP A 299 -27.42 -23.66 18.68
N TYR A 300 -27.01 -23.05 17.57
CA TYR A 300 -27.82 -22.10 16.81
C TYR A 300 -27.56 -22.19 15.32
N LYS A 301 -28.60 -21.91 14.54
CA LYS A 301 -28.64 -22.15 13.10
C LYS A 301 -27.72 -21.18 12.34
N LEU A 302 -27.05 -21.72 11.33
CA LEU A 302 -26.33 -20.94 10.35
C LEU A 302 -27.31 -20.11 9.51
N GLY A 303 -27.01 -18.82 9.30
CA GLY A 303 -27.83 -17.90 8.51
C GLY A 303 -28.97 -17.20 9.28
N THR A 304 -29.04 -17.34 10.61
CA THR A 304 -29.93 -16.52 11.45
C THR A 304 -29.41 -15.08 11.55
N ALA A 305 -30.29 -14.08 11.65
CA ALA A 305 -29.87 -12.68 11.76
C ALA A 305 -28.95 -12.45 12.98
N GLY A 306 -27.78 -11.83 12.75
CA GLY A 306 -26.76 -11.57 13.78
C GLY A 306 -25.87 -12.77 14.16
N CYS A 307 -26.07 -13.95 13.55
CA CYS A 307 -25.31 -15.15 13.91
C CYS A 307 -23.82 -15.07 13.55
N ASP A 308 -23.46 -14.29 12.54
CA ASP A 308 -22.10 -14.05 12.05
C ASP A 308 -21.21 -13.36 13.10
N ASN A 309 -21.68 -12.25 13.62
CA ASN A 309 -20.97 -11.46 14.64
C ASN A 309 -21.05 -12.13 16.02
N ARG A 310 -22.13 -12.89 16.30
CA ARG A 310 -22.21 -13.74 17.49
C ARG A 310 -21.16 -14.84 17.44
N PHE A 311 -21.08 -15.60 16.35
CA PHE A 311 -20.09 -16.67 16.21
C PHE A 311 -18.67 -16.15 16.34
N THR A 312 -18.40 -14.98 15.76
CA THR A 312 -17.12 -14.28 15.94
C THR A 312 -16.85 -13.95 17.42
N GLY A 313 -17.84 -13.45 18.17
CA GLY A 313 -17.72 -13.21 19.61
C GLY A 313 -17.50 -14.48 20.43
N ASP A 314 -18.24 -15.55 20.12
CA ASP A 314 -18.15 -16.84 20.81
C ASP A 314 -16.76 -17.49 20.58
N MET A 315 -16.25 -17.44 19.34
CA MET A 315 -14.90 -17.94 19.00
C MET A 315 -13.79 -17.09 19.64
N PHE A 316 -14.00 -15.78 19.83
CA PHE A 316 -13.07 -14.93 20.58
C PHE A 316 -13.00 -15.35 22.05
N GLY A 317 -14.16 -15.66 22.66
CA GLY A 317 -14.24 -16.25 24.00
C GLY A 317 -13.48 -17.59 24.12
N MET A 318 -13.39 -18.33 23.03
CA MET A 318 -12.57 -19.54 22.91
C MET A 318 -11.08 -19.27 22.65
N LYS A 319 -10.61 -18.02 22.82
CA LYS A 319 -9.22 -17.60 22.63
C LYS A 319 -8.69 -17.83 21.21
N PHE A 320 -9.54 -17.68 20.20
CA PHE A 320 -9.06 -17.52 18.82
C PHE A 320 -8.70 -16.06 18.56
N MET A 321 -7.59 -15.84 17.87
CA MET A 321 -7.28 -14.54 17.27
C MET A 321 -8.09 -14.42 15.97
N ILE A 322 -8.89 -13.36 15.84
CA ILE A 322 -9.85 -13.22 14.75
C ILE A 322 -9.47 -12.06 13.84
N SER A 323 -9.49 -12.30 12.54
CA SER A 323 -9.28 -11.28 11.51
C SER A 323 -10.17 -11.54 10.29
N ASN A 324 -10.28 -10.54 9.40
CA ASN A 324 -11.08 -10.63 8.18
C ASN A 324 -10.22 -10.27 6.95
N PRO A 325 -9.33 -11.17 6.49
CA PRO A 325 -8.46 -10.91 5.34
C PRO A 325 -9.18 -11.07 3.99
N CYS A 326 -10.45 -10.63 3.87
CA CYS A 326 -11.27 -10.85 2.69
C CYS A 326 -10.77 -10.16 1.42
N GLN A 327 -9.83 -9.20 1.53
CA GLN A 327 -9.20 -8.59 0.37
C GLN A 327 -8.18 -9.53 -0.30
N SER A 328 -7.54 -10.40 0.49
CA SER A 328 -6.61 -11.43 0.01
C SER A 328 -7.31 -12.75 -0.30
N ILE A 329 -8.21 -13.20 0.58
CA ILE A 329 -8.96 -14.45 0.42
C ILE A 329 -10.41 -14.11 0.06
N LYS A 330 -10.80 -14.37 -1.19
CA LYS A 330 -12.10 -13.98 -1.72
C LYS A 330 -13.07 -15.16 -1.68
N THR A 331 -14.03 -15.08 -0.77
CA THR A 331 -15.22 -15.95 -0.77
C THR A 331 -16.34 -15.25 -1.55
N VAL A 332 -16.90 -15.94 -2.53
CA VAL A 332 -17.80 -15.36 -3.52
C VAL A 332 -19.23 -15.80 -3.27
N HIS A 333 -20.13 -14.84 -3.27
CA HIS A 333 -21.55 -15.00 -2.98
C HIS A 333 -22.38 -14.99 -4.27
N ILE A 334 -23.17 -16.05 -4.45
CA ILE A 334 -24.13 -16.17 -5.56
C ILE A 334 -25.54 -15.98 -5.03
N HIS A 335 -26.08 -14.77 -5.17
CA HIS A 335 -27.45 -14.44 -4.77
C HIS A 335 -28.11 -13.39 -5.66
N LYS A 336 -28.20 -13.69 -6.95
CA LYS A 336 -28.79 -12.78 -7.96
C LYS A 336 -30.31 -12.67 -7.83
N THR A 337 -30.94 -13.64 -7.17
CA THR A 337 -32.40 -13.64 -6.93
C THR A 337 -32.84 -12.74 -5.77
N GLU A 338 -31.94 -12.37 -4.85
CA GLU A 338 -32.23 -11.60 -3.62
C GLU A 338 -33.30 -12.20 -2.67
N ILE A 339 -33.72 -13.45 -2.90
CA ILE A 339 -34.71 -14.15 -2.07
C ILE A 339 -34.11 -14.51 -0.71
N ARG A 340 -34.71 -14.05 0.40
CA ARG A 340 -34.29 -14.32 1.78
C ARG A 340 -35.43 -14.97 2.57
N ASP A 341 -35.13 -16.10 3.21
CA ASP A 341 -36.10 -16.88 3.99
C ASP A 341 -36.01 -16.64 5.51
N TYR A 342 -35.13 -15.74 5.97
CA TYR A 342 -34.98 -15.42 7.40
C TYR A 342 -35.71 -14.12 7.78
N ASN A 343 -36.15 -14.04 9.04
CA ASN A 343 -36.72 -12.82 9.60
C ASN A 343 -35.60 -11.92 10.14
N LYS A 344 -35.42 -10.74 9.55
CA LYS A 344 -34.39 -9.77 9.97
C LYS A 344 -34.56 -9.24 11.41
N HIS A 345 -35.75 -9.36 12.00
CA HIS A 345 -36.02 -8.93 13.36
C HIS A 345 -35.79 -10.04 14.39
N ASP A 346 -35.63 -11.29 13.94
CA ASP A 346 -35.32 -12.43 14.78
C ASP A 346 -33.80 -12.53 14.95
N ILE A 347 -33.25 -11.53 15.64
CA ILE A 347 -31.82 -11.41 15.90
C ILE A 347 -31.47 -12.36 17.05
N ILE A 348 -30.52 -13.24 16.80
CA ILE A 348 -30.09 -14.22 17.79
C ILE A 348 -29.36 -13.54 18.95
N GLN A 349 -29.84 -13.69 20.19
CA GLN A 349 -29.19 -13.11 21.36
C GLN A 349 -27.76 -13.64 21.56
N ALA A 350 -26.84 -12.78 21.96
CA ALA A 350 -25.44 -13.11 22.21
C ALA A 350 -24.91 -12.39 23.46
N LYS A 351 -23.90 -12.97 24.12
CA LYS A 351 -23.16 -12.28 25.18
C LYS A 351 -22.29 -11.15 24.61
N LEU A 352 -21.74 -11.37 23.42
CA LEU A 352 -20.88 -10.45 22.70
C LEU A 352 -21.13 -10.61 21.20
N TYR A 353 -21.37 -9.49 20.51
CA TYR A 353 -21.18 -9.41 19.06
C TYR A 353 -19.82 -8.78 18.81
N LEU A 354 -19.01 -9.45 17.99
CA LEU A 354 -17.70 -8.94 17.61
C LEU A 354 -17.69 -8.61 16.12
N TYR A 355 -17.52 -7.32 15.82
CA TYR A 355 -17.49 -6.77 14.47
C TYR A 355 -16.05 -6.61 14.00
N ILE A 356 -15.68 -7.22 12.88
CA ILE A 356 -14.29 -7.27 12.39
C ILE A 356 -14.17 -6.55 11.05
N HIS A 357 -13.31 -5.54 11.00
CA HIS A 357 -13.03 -4.77 9.80
C HIS A 357 -12.35 -5.62 8.70
N PRO A 358 -12.79 -5.48 7.43
CA PRO A 358 -12.08 -6.01 6.27
C PRO A 358 -10.61 -5.60 6.23
N SER A 359 -9.75 -6.53 5.82
CA SER A 359 -8.30 -6.36 5.76
C SER A 359 -7.69 -7.24 4.66
N SER A 360 -6.38 -7.11 4.48
CA SER A 360 -5.54 -7.97 3.63
C SER A 360 -4.55 -8.76 4.48
N ILE A 361 -4.10 -9.91 3.97
CA ILE A 361 -2.87 -10.55 4.47
C ILE A 361 -1.70 -9.67 4.08
N THR A 362 -0.84 -9.38 5.05
CA THR A 362 0.40 -8.64 4.85
C THR A 362 1.56 -9.48 5.37
N TYR A 363 2.66 -9.50 4.62
CA TYR A 363 3.84 -10.31 4.97
C TYR A 363 4.77 -9.59 5.97
N LEU A 364 4.58 -8.28 6.16
CA LEU A 364 5.33 -7.46 7.12
C LEU A 364 4.36 -6.89 8.16
N GLU A 365 4.76 -6.92 9.43
CA GLU A 365 4.04 -6.28 10.53
C GLU A 365 3.99 -4.77 10.30
N GLN A 366 2.79 -4.19 10.32
CA GLN A 366 2.63 -2.74 10.17
C GLN A 366 2.93 -2.04 11.50
N SER A 367 4.05 -1.33 11.55
CA SER A 367 4.45 -0.56 12.71
C SER A 367 3.98 0.89 12.61
N ARG A 368 3.35 1.38 13.69
CA ARG A 368 2.84 2.75 13.78
C ARG A 368 3.86 3.77 14.29
N SER A 369 5.03 3.31 14.69
CA SER A 369 6.11 4.13 15.24
C SER A 369 7.47 3.60 14.79
N GLY A 370 8.41 4.49 14.46
CA GLY A 370 9.79 4.07 14.25
C GLY A 370 10.47 3.66 15.56
N PRO A 371 11.63 2.98 15.45
CA PRO A 371 12.29 2.35 16.59
C PRO A 371 12.95 3.37 17.52
N LYS A 372 13.31 4.55 17.03
CA LYS A 372 13.95 5.62 17.82
C LYS A 372 13.51 6.99 17.33
N THR A 373 12.94 7.80 18.21
CA THR A 373 12.68 9.23 17.95
C THR A 373 13.88 10.06 18.40
N LEU A 374 14.40 10.90 17.51
CA LEU A 374 15.55 11.78 17.79
C LEU A 374 15.12 13.17 18.22
N ALA A 375 14.16 13.75 17.50
CA ALA A 375 13.69 15.10 17.73
C ALA A 375 12.29 15.28 17.16
N ARG A 376 11.70 16.45 17.42
CA ARG A 376 10.52 16.93 16.70
C ARG A 376 10.92 18.18 15.91
N MET A 377 10.41 18.29 14.69
CA MET A 377 10.48 19.54 13.92
C MET A 377 9.55 20.57 14.56
N ASP A 378 9.87 21.85 14.33
CA ASP A 378 9.05 22.95 14.81
C ASP A 378 7.61 22.87 14.28
N ASP A 379 6.69 23.46 15.02
CA ASP A 379 5.28 23.48 14.68
C ASP A 379 5.07 24.19 13.33
N ARG A 380 4.27 23.55 12.47
CA ARG A 380 4.01 23.94 11.08
C ARG A 380 2.73 24.76 10.93
N LYS A 381 2.38 25.52 11.96
CA LYS A 381 1.20 26.39 11.94
C LYS A 381 1.24 27.35 10.76
N THR A 382 0.16 27.35 10.00
CA THR A 382 -0.08 28.32 8.93
C THR A 382 -1.24 29.20 9.34
N THR A 383 -1.07 30.51 9.20
CA THR A 383 -2.12 31.50 9.48
C THR A 383 -2.72 31.97 8.16
N VAL A 384 -3.96 31.60 7.88
CA VAL A 384 -4.62 31.90 6.61
C VAL A 384 -5.64 33.02 6.78
N LYS A 385 -5.46 34.09 6.00
CA LYS A 385 -6.34 35.24 5.96
C LYS A 385 -7.06 35.32 4.60
N ILE A 386 -8.38 35.16 4.61
CA ILE A 386 -9.21 35.29 3.40
C ILE A 386 -9.37 36.78 3.07
N ARG A 387 -8.94 37.19 1.88
CA ARG A 387 -9.12 38.56 1.36
C ARG A 387 -10.01 38.53 0.13
N CYS A 388 -11.07 39.33 0.12
CA CYS A 388 -11.96 39.56 -1.02
C CYS A 388 -12.24 41.06 -1.16
N LEU A 389 -12.68 41.50 -2.34
CA LEU A 389 -13.08 42.89 -2.56
C LEU A 389 -14.27 43.32 -1.69
N ASN A 390 -15.20 42.39 -1.45
CA ASN A 390 -16.38 42.62 -0.60
C ASN A 390 -16.35 41.73 0.65
N PRO A 391 -16.50 42.30 1.87
CA PRO A 391 -16.58 41.50 3.11
C PRO A 391 -17.66 40.41 3.11
N LYS A 392 -18.82 40.64 2.47
CA LYS A 392 -19.90 39.63 2.36
C LYS A 392 -19.50 38.44 1.48
N GLN A 393 -18.65 38.68 0.48
CA GLN A 393 -18.10 37.60 -0.34
C GLN A 393 -17.17 36.74 0.50
N ALA A 394 -16.27 37.34 1.29
CA ALA A 394 -15.36 36.59 2.17
C ALA A 394 -16.10 35.62 3.10
N GLN A 395 -17.20 36.06 3.71
CA GLN A 395 -18.06 35.21 4.54
C GLN A 395 -18.64 34.02 3.75
N THR A 396 -19.14 34.28 2.55
CA THR A 396 -19.72 33.23 1.70
C THR A 396 -18.65 32.20 1.30
N TYR A 397 -17.45 32.65 0.95
CA TYR A 397 -16.33 31.78 0.62
C TYR A 397 -15.84 30.94 1.78
N ALA A 398 -15.71 31.53 2.98
CA ALA A 398 -15.34 30.78 4.18
C ALA A 398 -16.30 29.59 4.43
N ILE A 399 -17.61 29.81 4.27
CA ILE A 399 -18.64 28.77 4.38
C ILE A 399 -18.49 27.70 3.28
N MET A 400 -18.18 28.10 2.05
CA MET A 400 -18.02 27.17 0.93
C MET A 400 -16.77 26.29 1.09
N LEU A 401 -15.65 26.90 1.48
CA LEU A 401 -14.38 26.21 1.75
C LEU A 401 -14.48 25.26 2.95
N ALA A 402 -15.26 25.62 3.97
CA ALA A 402 -15.48 24.78 5.15
C ALA A 402 -16.17 23.44 4.84
N ARG A 403 -16.85 23.30 3.68
CA ARG A 403 -17.52 22.06 3.27
C ARG A 403 -16.56 20.90 3.04
N GLU A 404 -15.34 21.19 2.60
CA GLU A 404 -14.33 20.17 2.33
C GLU A 404 -13.74 19.58 3.61
N LYS A 405 -13.90 20.25 4.76
CA LYS A 405 -13.41 19.83 6.09
C LYS A 405 -11.90 19.54 6.17
N LYS A 406 -11.14 19.91 5.13
CA LYS A 406 -9.69 19.76 5.06
C LYS A 406 -8.95 20.82 5.87
N PHE A 407 -9.46 22.05 5.82
CA PHE A 407 -8.91 23.21 6.51
C PHE A 407 -10.02 23.90 7.32
N VAL A 408 -9.63 24.63 8.37
CA VAL A 408 -10.54 25.48 9.14
C VAL A 408 -10.50 26.89 8.55
N TRP A 409 -11.68 27.45 8.26
CA TRP A 409 -11.83 28.74 7.58
C TRP A 409 -12.72 29.69 8.40
N SER A 410 -12.34 30.96 8.40
CA SER A 410 -12.98 32.07 9.11
C SER A 410 -12.68 33.36 8.37
N GLU A 411 -13.68 34.21 8.27
CA GLU A 411 -13.64 35.55 7.70
C GLU A 411 -13.34 36.64 8.74
N LEU A 412 -13.54 36.33 10.02
CA LEU A 412 -13.44 37.28 11.14
C LEU A 412 -12.06 37.25 11.81
N GLU A 413 -11.46 36.06 11.86
CA GLU A 413 -10.21 35.80 12.55
C GLU A 413 -9.24 35.08 11.63
N ASP A 414 -7.96 35.32 11.90
CA ASP A 414 -6.87 34.63 11.25
C ASP A 414 -6.97 33.12 11.54
N ASN A 415 -7.07 32.30 10.49
CA ASN A 415 -7.24 30.86 10.64
C ASN A 415 -5.89 30.22 10.92
N ILE A 416 -5.67 29.82 12.17
CA ILE A 416 -4.50 29.05 12.55
C ILE A 416 -4.82 27.58 12.30
N GLN A 417 -4.29 27.03 11.21
CA GLN A 417 -4.28 25.59 11.04
C GLN A 417 -3.22 24.99 11.96
N PRO A 418 -3.58 24.06 12.87
CA PRO A 418 -2.59 23.38 13.68
C PRO A 418 -1.65 22.59 12.77
N GLY A 419 -0.34 22.80 12.91
CA GLY A 419 0.66 22.04 12.19
C GLY A 419 0.82 20.65 12.80
N SER A 420 1.22 19.67 12.00
CA SER A 420 1.76 18.42 12.52
C SER A 420 3.20 18.64 12.98
N THR A 421 3.49 18.32 14.24
CA THR A 421 4.89 18.24 14.69
C THR A 421 5.49 16.95 14.11
N LEU A 422 6.38 17.07 13.13
CA LEU A 422 7.01 15.91 12.52
C LEU A 422 8.06 15.33 13.46
N ALA A 423 7.86 14.08 13.88
CA ALA A 423 8.86 13.34 14.64
C ALA A 423 9.97 12.87 13.68
N VAL A 424 11.19 13.37 13.89
CA VAL A 424 12.37 12.83 13.21
C VAL A 424 12.77 11.55 13.91
N GLN A 425 12.77 10.46 13.17
CA GLN A 425 13.10 9.13 13.65
C GLN A 425 14.34 8.58 12.95
N GLN A 426 14.97 7.59 13.59
CA GLN A 426 16.14 6.87 13.10
C GLN A 426 15.82 5.38 12.99
N TRP A 427 16.11 4.78 11.83
CA TRP A 427 16.00 3.33 11.61
C TRP A 427 17.37 2.75 11.27
N PRO A 428 17.95 1.90 12.13
CA PRO A 428 19.19 1.21 11.83
C PRO A 428 18.94 0.00 10.91
N ASN A 429 19.85 -0.24 9.97
CA ASN A 429 19.88 -1.41 9.08
C ASN A 429 18.53 -1.69 8.38
N ALA A 430 18.00 -0.68 7.70
CA ALA A 430 16.67 -0.75 7.11
C ALA A 430 16.69 -0.46 5.61
N PHE A 431 15.62 -0.90 4.95
CA PHE A 431 15.35 -0.63 3.54
C PHE A 431 14.35 0.50 3.41
N MET A 432 14.43 1.22 2.30
CA MET A 432 13.49 2.26 1.92
C MET A 432 13.06 2.06 0.47
N THR A 433 11.76 2.08 0.21
CA THR A 433 11.22 2.06 -1.16
C THR A 433 11.45 3.40 -1.86
N GLY A 434 11.28 3.45 -3.19
CA GLY A 434 11.30 4.70 -3.95
C GLY A 434 10.23 5.73 -3.52
N GLY A 435 9.18 5.29 -2.80
CA GLY A 435 8.17 6.17 -2.20
C GLY A 435 8.50 6.65 -0.79
N GLY A 436 9.66 6.29 -0.25
CA GLY A 436 10.04 6.63 1.13
C GLY A 436 9.30 5.79 2.19
N LEU A 437 8.84 4.58 1.86
CA LEU A 437 8.35 3.64 2.87
C LEU A 437 9.52 2.85 3.43
N ILE A 438 9.68 2.86 4.75
CA ILE A 438 10.75 2.14 5.43
C ILE A 438 10.26 0.74 5.79
N TYR A 439 11.13 -0.25 5.62
CA TYR A 439 10.88 -1.61 6.05
C TYR A 439 12.16 -2.32 6.48
N ASP A 440 12.00 -3.28 7.39
CA ASP A 440 13.00 -4.28 7.72
C ASP A 440 12.41 -5.67 7.44
N TYR A 441 13.12 -6.75 7.82
CA TYR A 441 12.65 -8.12 7.56
C TYR A 441 11.28 -8.44 8.17
N LYS A 442 10.92 -7.78 9.27
CA LYS A 442 9.70 -8.07 10.02
C LYS A 442 8.64 -7.01 9.83
N LYS A 443 9.06 -5.75 9.72
CA LYS A 443 8.18 -4.60 9.86
C LYS A 443 8.20 -3.72 8.62
N ILE A 444 7.04 -3.18 8.29
CA ILE A 444 6.89 -2.00 7.45
C ILE A 444 6.38 -0.85 8.33
N TYR A 445 7.01 0.32 8.23
CA TYR A 445 6.73 1.45 9.09
C TYR A 445 5.66 2.35 8.43
N ALA A 446 4.41 2.11 8.79
CA ALA A 446 3.21 2.65 8.14
C ALA A 446 2.78 4.03 8.66
N GLY A 447 3.31 4.47 9.80
CA GLY A 447 2.96 5.74 10.42
C GLY A 447 1.78 5.67 11.41
N PRO A 448 1.47 6.78 12.08
CA PRO A 448 0.56 6.78 13.22
C PRO A 448 -0.93 6.64 12.86
N ASN A 449 -1.30 6.90 11.61
CA ASN A 449 -2.69 6.87 11.17
C ASN A 449 -3.26 5.44 11.13
N GLU A 450 -4.51 5.27 11.57
CA GLU A 450 -5.16 3.96 11.63
C GLU A 450 -5.38 3.32 10.25
N THR A 451 -5.51 4.16 9.22
CA THR A 451 -5.61 3.75 7.82
C THR A 451 -4.32 4.17 7.10
N PHE A 452 -3.52 3.18 6.69
CA PHE A 452 -2.32 3.34 5.84
C PHE A 452 -2.69 3.73 4.39
N ASP A 453 -3.78 4.46 4.22
CA ASP A 453 -4.56 4.58 2.99
C ASP A 453 -3.82 5.31 1.86
N PRO A 454 -3.12 6.44 2.07
CA PRO A 454 -2.51 7.20 0.97
C PRO A 454 -1.39 6.44 0.23
N PHE A 455 -0.77 5.44 0.88
CA PHE A 455 0.29 4.60 0.33
C PHE A 455 -0.22 3.22 -0.13
N ILE A 456 -1.50 2.92 0.10
CA ILE A 456 -2.19 1.72 -0.39
C ILE A 456 -3.15 2.09 -1.53
N ASN A 457 -4.11 2.98 -1.28
CA ASN A 457 -5.14 3.40 -2.22
C ASN A 457 -4.81 4.78 -2.79
N GLY A 458 -4.67 4.87 -4.12
CA GLY A 458 -4.37 6.13 -4.81
C GLY A 458 -2.88 6.51 -4.86
N ALA A 459 -2.00 5.69 -4.29
CA ALA A 459 -0.56 5.79 -4.50
C ALA A 459 -0.25 5.55 -5.99
N THR A 460 0.55 6.44 -6.58
CA THR A 460 1.07 6.25 -7.95
C THR A 460 2.49 5.71 -7.93
N ILE A 461 3.20 5.78 -6.78
CA ILE A 461 4.47 5.09 -6.56
C ILE A 461 4.20 3.69 -6.00
N PRO A 462 4.74 2.62 -6.61
CA PRO A 462 4.58 1.27 -6.10
C PRO A 462 5.22 1.08 -4.71
N SER A 463 4.45 0.60 -3.74
CA SER A 463 4.91 0.21 -2.40
C SER A 463 5.55 -1.19 -2.40
N ARG A 464 6.49 -1.46 -3.31
CA ARG A 464 7.14 -2.77 -3.47
C ARG A 464 8.23 -2.96 -2.43
N THR A 465 8.04 -3.94 -1.55
CA THR A 465 9.07 -4.43 -0.63
C THR A 465 9.72 -5.67 -1.25
N SER A 466 11.04 -5.68 -1.36
CA SER A 466 11.78 -6.85 -1.83
C SER A 466 13.17 -6.87 -1.22
N PHE A 467 13.59 -8.02 -0.71
CA PHE A 467 14.96 -8.25 -0.27
C PHE A 467 15.84 -8.83 -1.38
N TYR A 468 15.25 -9.16 -2.53
CA TYR A 468 15.93 -9.67 -3.71
C TYR A 468 15.73 -8.73 -4.91
N GLY A 469 16.83 -8.20 -5.44
CA GLY A 469 16.83 -7.24 -6.53
C GLY A 469 17.98 -6.22 -6.40
N PRO A 470 18.13 -5.30 -7.37
CA PRO A 470 19.09 -4.22 -7.27
C PRO A 470 18.77 -3.35 -6.04
N VAL A 471 19.76 -3.21 -5.16
CA VAL A 471 19.66 -2.39 -3.95
C VAL A 471 20.89 -1.49 -3.88
N GLU A 472 20.65 -0.17 -3.88
CA GLU A 472 21.71 0.80 -3.61
C GLU A 472 22.03 0.79 -2.11
N LYS A 473 23.31 0.84 -1.75
CA LYS A 473 23.76 0.79 -0.36
C LYS A 473 24.44 2.08 0.04
N VAL A 474 23.95 2.68 1.12
CA VAL A 474 24.54 3.89 1.70
C VAL A 474 24.67 3.80 3.21
N ASP A 475 25.54 4.62 3.79
CA ASP A 475 25.69 4.66 5.25
C ASP A 475 24.51 5.38 5.91
N ASN A 476 24.13 6.55 5.40
CA ASN A 476 23.00 7.32 5.91
C ASN A 476 22.09 7.83 4.80
N MET A 477 20.78 7.72 4.98
CA MET A 477 19.76 8.12 3.99
C MET A 477 18.65 8.93 4.64
N ILE A 478 18.14 9.95 3.95
CA ILE A 478 16.94 10.70 4.33
C ILE A 478 15.68 9.95 3.90
N CYS A 479 14.69 9.88 4.78
CA CYS A 479 13.34 9.40 4.48
C CYS A 479 12.31 10.54 4.56
N ILE A 480 11.77 10.90 3.39
CA ILE A 480 10.63 11.80 3.26
C ILE A 480 9.58 11.05 2.44
N PRO A 481 8.53 10.50 3.08
CA PRO A 481 7.53 9.71 2.38
C PRO A 481 6.77 10.51 1.33
N SER A 482 6.56 9.92 0.15
CA SER A 482 5.71 10.44 -0.91
C SER A 482 5.07 9.29 -1.67
N SER A 483 3.74 9.31 -1.79
CA SER A 483 2.98 8.28 -2.52
C SER A 483 2.73 8.64 -3.99
N HIS A 484 3.07 9.86 -4.41
CA HIS A 484 2.79 10.35 -5.76
C HIS A 484 4.05 10.50 -6.62
N LEU A 485 4.03 9.89 -7.82
CA LEU A 485 5.10 9.99 -8.83
C LEU A 485 5.41 11.44 -9.19
N THR A 486 4.39 12.29 -9.21
CA THR A 486 4.54 13.69 -9.62
C THR A 486 5.43 14.50 -8.69
N THR A 487 5.59 14.05 -7.43
CA THR A 487 6.61 14.60 -6.51
C THR A 487 8.03 14.51 -7.07
N PHE A 488 8.35 13.48 -7.86
CA PHE A 488 9.70 13.29 -8.41
C PHE A 488 9.81 13.58 -9.91
N SER A 489 8.69 13.72 -10.63
CA SER A 489 8.68 14.08 -12.05
C SER A 489 8.39 15.57 -12.32
N ASN A 490 7.75 16.29 -11.40
CA ASN A 490 7.54 17.73 -11.50
C ASN A 490 8.54 18.47 -10.58
N PRO A 491 9.41 19.35 -11.13
CA PRO A 491 10.42 20.07 -10.34
C PRO A 491 9.84 20.93 -9.20
N ASP A 492 8.66 21.52 -9.39
CA ASP A 492 8.05 22.42 -8.41
C ASP A 492 7.51 21.62 -7.22
N LEU A 493 6.83 20.50 -7.51
CA LEU A 493 6.39 19.55 -6.48
C LEU A 493 7.58 18.94 -5.75
N TYR A 494 8.65 18.57 -6.45
CA TYR A 494 9.88 18.04 -5.85
C TYR A 494 10.47 19.02 -4.84
N CYS A 495 10.62 20.29 -5.23
CA CYS A 495 11.11 21.33 -4.34
C CYS A 495 10.26 21.42 -3.06
N ILE A 496 8.95 21.52 -3.21
CA ILE A 496 8.04 21.82 -2.10
C ILE A 496 7.78 20.60 -1.20
N ARG A 497 7.56 19.42 -1.79
CA ARG A 497 7.16 18.22 -1.05
C ARG A 497 8.35 17.42 -0.51
N TYR A 498 9.50 17.45 -1.20
CA TYR A 498 10.68 16.67 -0.83
C TYR A 498 11.87 17.54 -0.42
N LEU A 499 12.40 18.38 -1.32
CA LEU A 499 13.66 19.10 -1.09
C LEU A 499 13.59 20.04 0.12
N SER A 500 12.48 20.75 0.32
CA SER A 500 12.24 21.64 1.47
C SER A 500 12.49 20.96 2.82
N LYS A 501 12.03 19.71 2.95
CA LYS A 501 12.18 18.87 4.15
C LYS A 501 13.58 18.29 4.25
N ALA A 502 14.18 17.94 3.11
CA ALA A 502 15.57 17.49 3.09
C ALA A 502 16.50 18.60 3.61
N ILE A 503 16.37 19.84 3.11
CA ILE A 503 17.14 21.00 3.57
C ILE A 503 17.01 21.19 5.09
N GLN A 504 15.79 21.12 5.61
CA GLN A 504 15.54 21.19 7.06
C GLN A 504 16.27 20.08 7.84
N LEU A 505 16.29 18.85 7.33
CA LEU A 505 17.02 17.74 7.96
C LEU A 505 18.54 17.95 7.91
N TYR A 506 19.10 18.43 6.79
CA TYR A 506 20.53 18.78 6.71
C TYR A 506 20.92 19.90 7.67
N ALA A 507 20.06 20.92 7.81
CA ALA A 507 20.29 22.02 8.73
C ALA A 507 20.26 21.54 10.20
N LYS A 508 19.37 20.59 10.52
CA LYS A 508 19.22 20.06 11.87
C LYS A 508 20.30 19.05 12.26
N TYR A 509 20.81 18.28 11.29
CA TYR A 509 21.82 17.24 11.50
C TYR A 509 23.02 17.44 10.57
N PRO A 510 23.78 18.55 10.71
CA PRO A 510 24.86 18.88 9.81
C PRO A 510 25.99 17.83 9.85
N ASP A 511 26.23 17.19 10.98
CA ASP A 511 27.36 16.25 11.11
C ASP A 511 27.08 14.87 10.51
N ILE A 512 25.87 14.63 9.99
CA ILE A 512 25.49 13.36 9.38
C ILE A 512 25.62 13.48 7.85
N GLY A 513 26.47 12.63 7.26
CA GLY A 513 26.57 12.49 5.80
C GLY A 513 25.33 11.82 5.22
N LEU A 514 24.25 12.58 5.11
CA LEU A 514 22.94 12.13 4.63
C LEU A 514 22.91 12.08 3.10
N ASN A 515 22.40 10.98 2.55
CA ASN A 515 21.99 10.85 1.14
C ASN A 515 20.52 11.24 1.00
N MET A 516 20.12 11.66 -0.20
CA MET A 516 18.71 11.87 -0.57
C MET A 516 18.39 11.29 -1.94
N PHE A 517 17.11 11.11 -2.23
CA PHE A 517 16.67 10.85 -3.59
C PHE A 517 16.75 12.11 -4.45
N MET A 518 17.19 11.95 -5.68
CA MET A 518 17.30 13.02 -6.66
C MET A 518 16.70 12.57 -8.00
N PRO A 519 15.78 13.35 -8.60
CA PRO A 519 15.29 13.09 -9.95
C PRO A 519 16.44 12.96 -10.96
N GLN A 520 16.32 12.05 -11.92
CA GLN A 520 17.39 11.74 -12.88
C GLN A 520 17.90 12.99 -13.62
N ASN A 521 16.99 13.88 -14.04
CA ASN A 521 17.32 15.13 -14.73
C ASN A 521 18.07 16.16 -13.85
N LEU A 522 18.08 15.98 -12.52
CA LEU A 522 18.76 16.87 -11.56
C LEU A 522 20.06 16.26 -11.00
N LEU A 523 20.41 15.02 -11.38
CA LEU A 523 21.55 14.31 -10.81
C LEU A 523 22.89 15.02 -11.10
N ASN A 524 23.04 15.61 -12.29
CA ASN A 524 24.22 16.41 -12.62
C ASN A 524 24.31 17.70 -11.81
N THR A 525 23.16 18.33 -11.54
CA THR A 525 23.07 19.53 -10.70
C THR A 525 23.53 19.23 -9.27
N ALA A 526 23.17 18.06 -8.73
CA ALA A 526 23.57 17.64 -7.37
C ALA A 526 25.08 17.66 -7.13
N ARG A 527 25.90 17.42 -8.17
CA ARG A 527 27.38 17.46 -8.10
C ARG A 527 27.96 18.85 -7.86
N THR A 528 27.17 19.90 -8.09
CA THR A 528 27.57 21.29 -7.92
C THR A 528 26.75 22.01 -6.85
N PHE A 529 25.58 21.46 -6.51
CA PHE A 529 24.67 22.05 -5.54
C PHE A 529 25.14 21.77 -4.11
N LYS A 530 25.13 22.82 -3.30
CA LYS A 530 25.49 22.77 -1.87
C LYS A 530 24.27 23.17 -1.05
N ILE A 531 23.77 22.26 -0.23
CA ILE A 531 22.60 22.53 0.63
C ILE A 531 22.98 23.28 1.90
N ARG A 532 24.16 23.01 2.46
CA ARG A 532 24.62 23.67 3.69
C ARG A 532 25.53 24.84 3.31
N LYS A 533 25.22 26.02 3.86
CA LYS A 533 25.97 27.26 3.62
C LYS A 533 27.47 27.12 3.91
N ASP A 534 27.81 26.31 4.92
CA ASP A 534 29.20 26.11 5.38
C ASP A 534 29.85 24.81 4.84
N SER A 535 29.17 24.04 3.98
CA SER A 535 29.71 22.79 3.42
C SER A 535 30.50 23.07 2.15
N THR A 536 31.74 22.57 2.09
CA THR A 536 32.54 22.56 0.86
C THR A 536 32.08 21.47 -0.11
N GLU A 537 31.48 20.41 0.42
CA GLU A 537 31.07 19.23 -0.32
C GLU A 537 29.71 19.41 -1.00
N PRO A 538 29.55 18.90 -2.24
CA PRO A 538 28.25 18.76 -2.91
C PRO A 538 27.29 17.86 -2.13
N VAL A 539 26.01 17.94 -2.51
CA VAL A 539 24.97 17.04 -1.98
C VAL A 539 25.25 15.59 -2.37
N GLN A 540 25.21 14.70 -1.38
CA GLN A 540 25.16 13.26 -1.62
C GLN A 540 23.74 12.88 -2.07
N ALA A 541 23.62 12.33 -3.26
CA ALA A 541 22.35 12.05 -3.91
C ALA A 541 22.36 10.68 -4.59
N ILE A 542 21.26 9.97 -4.46
CA ILE A 542 20.96 8.72 -5.16
C ILE A 542 19.93 9.03 -6.25
N GLU A 543 20.14 8.50 -7.46
CA GLU A 543 19.15 8.59 -8.52
C GLU A 543 17.83 7.97 -8.08
N TRP A 544 16.75 8.74 -8.14
CA TRP A 544 15.44 8.26 -7.78
C TRP A 544 14.89 7.31 -8.84
N ASN A 545 14.45 6.12 -8.40
CA ASN A 545 13.75 5.16 -9.21
C ASN A 545 12.56 4.58 -8.42
N PRO A 546 11.31 4.65 -8.95
CA PRO A 546 10.13 4.19 -8.22
C PRO A 546 10.10 2.68 -7.98
N ASN A 547 10.94 1.91 -8.68
CA ASN A 547 10.96 0.44 -8.63
C ASN A 547 12.15 -0.14 -7.85
N VAL A 548 13.06 0.71 -7.34
CA VAL A 548 14.28 0.28 -6.64
C VAL A 548 14.17 0.61 -5.17
N SER A 549 14.74 -0.25 -4.32
CA SER A 549 14.90 0.01 -2.89
C SER A 549 16.33 0.43 -2.57
N VAL A 550 16.48 1.27 -1.56
CA VAL A 550 17.77 1.63 -0.97
C VAL A 550 17.91 0.92 0.36
N TYR A 551 19.07 0.35 0.63
CA TYR A 551 19.45 -0.06 1.97
C TYR A 551 20.34 1.02 2.59
N ALA A 552 20.08 1.36 3.85
CA ALA A 552 20.97 2.20 4.63
C ALA A 552 21.28 1.62 6.00
N LYS A 553 22.54 1.81 6.45
CA LYS A 553 22.91 1.50 7.84
C LYS A 553 22.10 2.36 8.81
N ASN A 554 21.79 3.60 8.44
CA ASN A 554 20.88 4.47 9.18
C ASN A 554 19.96 5.25 8.22
N ILE A 555 18.66 5.18 8.43
CA ILE A 555 17.68 6.06 7.78
C ILE A 555 17.23 7.10 8.80
N TYR A 556 17.14 8.37 8.38
CA TYR A 556 16.68 9.50 9.19
C TYR A 556 15.53 10.19 8.50
N GLY A 557 14.42 10.43 9.19
CA GLY A 557 13.31 11.12 8.57
C GLY A 557 11.99 10.90 9.26
N PHE A 558 10.93 10.88 8.45
CA PHE A 558 9.55 10.90 8.94
C PHE A 558 8.82 9.61 8.60
N LEU A 559 7.83 9.27 9.42
CA LEU A 559 6.83 8.28 9.07
C LEU A 559 5.85 8.84 8.02
N PRO A 560 5.17 7.97 7.26
CA PRO A 560 4.10 8.37 6.37
C PRO A 560 2.97 9.11 7.09
N GLU A 561 2.77 10.38 6.75
CA GLU A 561 1.72 11.24 7.29
C GLU A 561 1.22 12.20 6.20
N ASN A 562 -0.01 12.70 6.34
CA ASN A 562 -0.49 13.80 5.50
C ASN A 562 0.12 15.10 6.01
N ILE A 563 1.10 15.61 5.27
CA ILE A 563 1.86 16.80 5.66
C ILE A 563 1.59 17.91 4.64
N ASP A 564 0.78 18.88 5.05
CA ASP A 564 0.57 20.10 4.27
C ASP A 564 1.84 20.98 4.25
N VAL A 565 1.90 21.91 3.30
CA VAL A 565 3.04 22.81 3.09
C VAL A 565 3.04 23.89 4.17
N GLY A 566 4.07 23.91 5.03
CA GLY A 566 4.21 24.91 6.08
C GLY A 566 5.11 26.10 5.69
N PRO A 567 5.06 27.22 6.44
CA PRO A 567 5.98 28.34 6.25
C PRO A 567 7.46 27.96 6.32
N GLN A 568 7.78 26.96 7.14
CA GLN A 568 9.14 26.45 7.32
C GLN A 568 9.65 25.74 6.06
N ASP A 569 8.75 25.08 5.32
CA ASP A 569 9.10 24.44 4.04
C ASP A 569 9.46 25.50 2.99
N ILE A 570 8.65 26.56 2.87
CA ILE A 570 8.93 27.67 1.94
C ILE A 570 10.18 28.43 2.35
N GLN A 571 10.35 28.68 3.65
CA GLN A 571 11.51 29.38 4.18
C GLN A 571 12.81 28.62 3.90
N ALA A 572 12.83 27.31 4.16
CA ALA A 572 13.99 26.47 3.88
C ALA A 572 14.39 26.52 2.39
N LEU A 573 13.41 26.54 1.47
CA LEU A 573 13.70 26.70 0.05
C LEU A 573 14.26 28.09 -0.28
N ARG A 574 13.66 29.15 0.24
CA ARG A 574 14.10 30.54 0.01
C ARG A 574 15.52 30.78 0.54
N ASP A 575 15.84 30.25 1.73
CA ASP A 575 17.17 30.35 2.31
C ASP A 575 18.23 29.58 1.51
N ALA A 576 17.83 28.46 0.91
CA ALA A 576 18.71 27.63 0.08
C ALA A 576 18.76 28.09 -1.39
N TRP A 577 17.92 29.03 -1.80
CA TRP A 577 17.79 29.47 -3.19
C TRP A 577 18.54 30.79 -3.42
N PRO A 578 19.76 30.77 -4.00
CA PRO A 578 20.61 31.97 -4.04
C PRO A 578 19.99 33.17 -4.78
N PRO A 579 19.21 33.00 -5.87
CA PRO A 579 18.53 34.11 -6.54
C PRO A 579 17.30 34.69 -5.82
N TYR A 580 16.90 34.19 -4.64
CA TYR A 580 15.67 34.64 -4.01
C TYR A 580 15.81 36.05 -3.43
N ALA A 581 14.88 36.95 -3.77
CA ALA A 581 14.74 38.27 -3.19
C ALA A 581 13.41 38.39 -2.44
N SER A 582 13.48 38.79 -1.16
CA SER A 582 12.28 38.94 -0.33
C SER A 582 11.44 40.16 -0.71
N VAL A 583 12.04 41.14 -1.38
CA VAL A 583 11.41 42.39 -1.81
C VAL A 583 11.49 42.49 -3.34
N PRO A 584 10.41 42.90 -4.03
CA PRO A 584 10.46 43.17 -5.47
C PRO A 584 11.44 44.32 -5.79
N GLU A 585 12.44 44.06 -6.64
CA GLU A 585 13.36 45.11 -7.12
C GLU A 585 12.86 45.78 -8.41
N THR A 586 11.96 45.12 -9.12
CA THR A 586 11.45 45.52 -10.44
C THR A 586 9.92 45.53 -10.46
N LYS A 587 9.33 46.55 -11.10
CA LYS A 587 7.88 46.71 -11.22
C LYS A 587 7.31 45.95 -12.42
N PHE A 588 7.11 44.64 -12.27
CA PHE A 588 6.42 43.81 -13.26
C PHE A 588 5.35 42.92 -12.61
N CYS A 589 4.38 42.53 -13.43
CA CYS A 589 3.27 41.65 -13.09
C CYS A 589 3.48 40.28 -13.71
N VAL A 590 3.42 39.23 -12.90
CA VAL A 590 3.39 37.85 -13.39
C VAL A 590 1.95 37.44 -13.63
N VAL A 591 1.69 36.85 -14.79
CA VAL A 591 0.39 36.27 -15.11
C VAL A 591 0.59 34.79 -15.44
N LEU A 592 -0.05 33.90 -14.67
CA LEU A 592 -0.12 32.49 -15.00
C LEU A 592 -1.16 32.27 -16.11
N THR A 593 -0.68 32.04 -17.33
CA THR A 593 -1.54 31.96 -18.52
C THR A 593 -2.07 30.56 -18.75
N ASP A 594 -3.32 30.46 -19.18
CA ASP A 594 -4.04 29.23 -19.53
C ASP A 594 -5.04 29.49 -20.68
N ASP A 595 -6.05 28.62 -20.85
CA ASP A 595 -7.09 28.76 -21.86
C ASP A 595 -8.05 29.95 -21.62
N LEU A 596 -8.14 30.45 -20.37
CA LEU A 596 -8.98 31.57 -19.97
C LEU A 596 -8.19 32.89 -19.95
N ILE A 597 -7.05 32.92 -19.25
CA ILE A 597 -6.10 34.03 -19.21
C ILE A 597 -5.03 33.79 -20.27
N THR A 598 -5.32 34.15 -21.51
CA THR A 598 -4.36 34.02 -22.62
C THR A 598 -3.26 35.09 -22.53
N PRO A 599 -2.06 34.87 -23.12
CA PRO A 599 -1.03 35.90 -23.19
C PRO A 599 -1.54 37.21 -23.81
N THR A 600 -2.35 37.11 -24.88
CA THR A 600 -2.97 38.28 -25.52
C THR A 600 -3.86 39.05 -24.56
N PHE A 601 -4.74 38.37 -23.81
CA PHE A 601 -5.59 39.04 -22.82
C PHE A 601 -4.76 39.68 -21.70
N ALA A 602 -3.76 38.97 -21.20
CA ALA A 602 -2.87 39.47 -20.16
C ALA A 602 -2.14 40.76 -20.60
N GLU A 603 -1.56 40.77 -21.80
CA GLU A 603 -0.78 41.91 -22.30
C GLU A 603 -1.65 43.08 -22.77
N THR A 604 -2.76 42.82 -23.45
CA THR A 604 -3.58 43.88 -24.08
C THR A 604 -4.66 44.44 -23.16
N VAL A 605 -5.08 43.70 -22.13
CA VAL A 605 -6.12 44.14 -21.19
C VAL A 605 -5.54 44.37 -19.79
N LEU A 606 -4.90 43.36 -19.19
CA LEU A 606 -4.38 43.49 -17.82
C LEU A 606 -3.17 44.44 -17.74
N GLY A 607 -2.27 44.40 -18.73
CA GLY A 607 -1.09 45.28 -18.82
C GLY A 607 -1.42 46.77 -18.71
N PRO A 608 -2.28 47.32 -19.59
CA PRO A 608 -2.69 48.72 -19.51
C PRO A 608 -3.39 49.11 -18.19
N LEU A 609 -4.15 48.19 -17.58
CA LEU A 609 -4.83 48.43 -16.32
C LEU A 609 -3.84 48.53 -15.15
N ILE A 610 -2.90 47.59 -15.07
CA ILE A 610 -1.93 47.49 -13.97
C ILE A 610 -0.80 48.51 -14.14
N LYS A 611 -0.54 48.98 -15.38
CA LYS A 611 0.55 49.91 -15.73
C LYS A 611 1.93 49.36 -15.37
N MET A 612 2.10 48.05 -15.55
CA MET A 612 3.35 47.33 -15.34
C MET A 612 3.64 46.43 -16.54
N GLN A 613 4.92 46.07 -16.72
CA GLN A 613 5.28 45.03 -17.68
C GLN A 613 4.60 43.71 -17.28
N ILE A 614 3.95 43.05 -18.23
CA ILE A 614 3.38 41.71 -18.03
C ILE A 614 4.42 40.67 -18.41
N VAL A 615 4.63 39.71 -17.51
CA VAL A 615 5.44 38.52 -17.74
C VAL A 615 4.51 37.32 -17.70
N CYS A 616 4.19 36.79 -18.88
CA CYS A 616 3.36 35.61 -19.04
C CYS A 616 4.16 34.34 -18.72
N VAL A 617 3.66 33.54 -17.78
CA VAL A 617 4.23 32.23 -17.46
C VAL A 617 3.15 31.19 -17.71
N GLY A 618 3.41 30.26 -18.64
CA GLY A 618 2.48 29.18 -18.93
C GLY A 618 2.13 28.41 -17.66
N ARG A 619 0.84 28.08 -17.47
CA ARG A 619 0.36 27.36 -16.29
C ARG A 619 1.15 26.08 -16.00
N LYS A 620 1.54 25.33 -17.02
CA LYS A 620 2.32 24.08 -16.91
C LYS A 620 3.85 24.28 -16.93
N ALA A 621 4.35 25.51 -17.04
CA ALA A 621 5.78 25.78 -16.94
C ALA A 621 6.26 25.45 -15.52
N SER A 622 7.47 24.91 -15.37
CA SER A 622 8.05 24.49 -14.09
C SER A 622 9.56 24.64 -14.08
N GLY A 623 10.18 24.55 -12.90
CA GLY A 623 11.63 24.55 -12.73
C GLY A 623 12.29 25.91 -12.96
N LEU A 624 13.60 25.90 -13.20
CA LEU A 624 14.47 27.09 -13.15
C LEU A 624 14.03 28.22 -14.10
N GLU A 625 13.61 27.89 -15.32
CA GLU A 625 13.13 28.89 -16.29
C GLU A 625 11.87 29.59 -15.76
N ALA A 626 10.91 28.84 -15.23
CA ALA A 626 9.72 29.42 -14.62
C ALA A 626 10.07 30.29 -13.41
N TYR A 627 10.97 29.81 -12.54
CA TYR A 627 11.42 30.56 -11.36
C TYR A 627 12.07 31.90 -11.74
N SER A 628 12.92 31.94 -12.77
CA SER A 628 13.56 33.17 -13.24
C SER A 628 12.57 34.24 -13.76
N LYS A 629 11.40 33.81 -14.25
CA LYS A 629 10.33 34.71 -14.74
C LYS A 629 9.45 35.24 -13.62
N ILE A 630 9.46 34.59 -12.45
CA ILE A 630 8.55 34.88 -11.33
C ILE A 630 9.26 35.64 -10.20
N GLN A 631 10.55 35.40 -10.02
CA GLN A 631 11.36 36.07 -8.99
C GLN A 631 11.32 37.58 -9.13
N GLY A 632 11.06 38.27 -8.01
CA GLY A 632 11.02 39.74 -7.98
C GLY A 632 9.71 40.35 -8.50
N ALA A 633 8.67 39.56 -8.77
CA ALA A 633 7.37 40.07 -9.21
C ALA A 633 6.70 40.98 -8.17
N SER A 634 6.13 42.08 -8.63
CA SER A 634 5.39 43.03 -7.78
C SER A 634 3.93 42.64 -7.58
N ILE A 635 3.37 41.84 -8.48
CA ILE A 635 2.00 41.31 -8.42
C ILE A 635 1.94 40.01 -9.21
N CYS A 636 1.11 39.06 -8.77
CA CYS A 636 0.81 37.81 -9.46
C CYS A 636 -0.68 37.69 -9.74
N ILE A 637 -1.05 37.22 -10.93
CA ILE A 637 -2.45 36.93 -11.31
C ILE A 637 -2.54 35.50 -11.84
N LEU A 638 -3.53 34.76 -11.36
CA LEU A 638 -3.82 33.40 -11.83
C LEU A 638 -5.32 33.11 -11.84
N PHE A 639 -5.72 32.19 -12.70
CA PHE A 639 -6.99 31.47 -12.56
C PHE A 639 -6.71 30.10 -11.94
N ASN A 640 -7.58 29.62 -11.05
CA ASN A 640 -7.41 28.34 -10.36
C ASN A 640 -8.68 27.48 -10.45
N LEU A 641 -8.47 26.16 -10.54
CA LEU A 641 -9.48 25.11 -10.59
C LEU A 641 -9.11 24.00 -9.60
N PRO A 642 -10.06 23.10 -9.26
CA PRO A 642 -9.75 21.97 -8.39
C PRO A 642 -8.62 21.07 -8.93
N LYS A 643 -7.75 20.59 -8.02
CA LYS A 643 -6.65 19.65 -8.29
C LYS A 643 -5.56 20.19 -9.23
N GLN A 644 -5.18 21.45 -9.07
CA GLN A 644 -4.18 22.14 -9.90
C GLN A 644 -2.87 22.43 -9.16
N ASP A 645 -2.52 21.67 -8.13
CA ASP A 645 -1.33 21.94 -7.30
C ASP A 645 -0.04 22.03 -8.16
N GLU A 646 0.06 21.23 -9.21
CA GLU A 646 1.21 21.22 -10.14
C GLU A 646 1.35 22.51 -10.95
N ASP A 647 0.25 23.27 -11.09
CA ASP A 647 0.15 24.44 -11.93
C ASP A 647 0.63 25.73 -11.23
N TRP A 648 0.53 25.80 -9.90
CA TRP A 648 0.86 27.02 -9.15
C TRP A 648 1.95 26.84 -8.10
N MET A 649 2.43 25.63 -7.81
CA MET A 649 3.44 25.43 -6.76
C MET A 649 4.73 26.22 -7.01
N LYS A 650 5.15 26.47 -8.26
CA LYS A 650 6.27 27.37 -8.59
C LYS A 650 6.21 28.76 -7.97
N LEU A 651 5.02 29.23 -7.61
CA LEU A 651 4.81 30.55 -7.01
C LEU A 651 5.42 30.67 -5.60
N TRP A 652 6.01 29.60 -5.04
CA TRP A 652 6.74 29.64 -3.77
C TRP A 652 7.90 30.66 -3.80
N CYS A 653 8.46 30.90 -4.99
CA CYS A 653 9.57 31.82 -5.21
C CYS A 653 9.15 33.29 -5.38
N LEU A 654 7.85 33.61 -5.29
CA LEU A 654 7.38 34.99 -5.25
C LEU A 654 7.95 35.74 -4.03
N PRO A 655 8.16 37.06 -4.12
CA PRO A 655 8.56 37.89 -2.98
C PRO A 655 7.54 37.82 -1.83
N ARG A 656 8.02 38.05 -0.61
CA ARG A 656 7.12 38.12 0.56
C ARG A 656 6.18 39.31 0.42
N GLY A 657 4.94 39.12 0.85
CA GLY A 657 3.86 40.10 0.73
C GLY A 657 3.37 40.35 -0.69
N CYS A 658 3.88 39.64 -1.72
CA CYS A 658 3.48 39.86 -3.10
C CYS A 658 1.95 39.71 -3.25
N PRO A 659 1.23 40.77 -3.67
CA PRO A 659 -0.19 40.69 -3.98
C PRO A 659 -0.45 39.63 -5.04
N THR A 660 -1.34 38.70 -4.72
CA THR A 660 -1.65 37.58 -5.61
C THR A 660 -3.15 37.48 -5.82
N LEU A 661 -3.62 37.81 -7.03
CA LEU A 661 -5.04 37.78 -7.39
C LEU A 661 -5.39 36.39 -7.93
N GLU A 662 -6.05 35.60 -7.11
CA GLU A 662 -6.51 34.26 -7.47
C GLU A 662 -7.97 34.31 -7.94
N PHE A 663 -8.17 34.12 -9.24
CA PHE A 663 -9.50 33.98 -9.80
C PHE A 663 -10.01 32.54 -9.70
N GLN A 664 -11.24 32.35 -9.22
CA GLN A 664 -11.87 31.03 -9.14
C GLN A 664 -13.29 31.05 -9.70
N ASN A 665 -13.77 29.90 -10.19
CA ASN A 665 -15.18 29.73 -10.52
C ASN A 665 -16.00 29.64 -9.22
N GLU A 666 -17.04 30.47 -9.08
CA GLU A 666 -17.88 30.51 -7.88
C GLU A 666 -18.52 29.15 -7.52
N LEU A 667 -18.70 28.25 -8.48
CA LEU A 667 -19.28 26.92 -8.26
C LEU A 667 -18.25 25.84 -7.92
N LYS A 668 -16.94 26.15 -8.00
CA LYS A 668 -15.83 25.20 -7.84
C LYS A 668 -14.73 25.77 -6.96
N VAL A 669 -15.11 26.33 -5.82
CA VAL A 669 -14.19 26.98 -4.89
C VAL A 669 -13.28 25.96 -4.22
N VAL A 670 -11.98 26.24 -4.14
CA VAL A 670 -10.96 25.40 -3.50
C VAL A 670 -10.02 26.20 -2.61
N GLY A 671 -9.48 25.56 -1.57
CA GLY A 671 -8.72 26.23 -0.51
C GLY A 671 -7.22 26.00 -0.54
N GLU A 672 -6.72 25.06 -1.34
CA GLU A 672 -5.32 24.65 -1.35
C GLU A 672 -4.35 25.78 -1.67
N PHE A 673 -4.69 26.61 -2.66
CA PHE A 673 -3.83 27.75 -3.01
C PHE A 673 -3.81 28.81 -1.92
N GLN A 674 -4.93 29.07 -1.26
CA GLN A 674 -5.01 30.03 -0.15
C GLN A 674 -4.11 29.60 1.02
N HIS A 675 -4.13 28.31 1.36
CA HIS A 675 -3.22 27.75 2.36
C HIS A 675 -1.75 27.88 1.92
N PHE A 676 -1.44 27.49 0.68
CA PHE A 676 -0.08 27.61 0.13
C PHE A 676 0.42 29.06 0.11
N ALA A 677 -0.43 29.99 -0.33
CA ALA A 677 -0.12 31.41 -0.40
C ALA A 677 0.16 31.99 0.98
N ALA A 678 -0.61 31.59 2.00
CA ALA A 678 -0.33 31.92 3.38
C ALA A 678 1.01 31.33 3.87
N ALA A 679 1.30 30.05 3.56
CA ALA A 679 2.59 29.44 3.89
C ALA A 679 3.76 30.16 3.21
N ALA A 680 3.55 30.67 2.00
CA ALA A 680 4.54 31.45 1.25
C ALA A 680 4.56 32.94 1.61
N ASP A 681 3.77 33.39 2.60
CA ASP A 681 3.66 34.79 3.01
C ASP A 681 3.25 35.71 1.84
N LEU A 682 2.26 35.29 1.05
CA LEU A 682 1.71 36.06 -0.06
C LEU A 682 0.44 36.82 0.37
N ALA A 683 0.26 38.02 -0.17
CA ALA A 683 -0.96 38.79 0.02
C ALA A 683 -2.04 38.32 -0.97
N CYS A 684 -2.54 37.09 -0.79
CA CYS A 684 -3.51 36.49 -1.69
C CYS A 684 -4.92 37.12 -1.53
N TRP A 685 -5.57 37.38 -2.66
CA TRP A 685 -6.94 37.85 -2.80
C TRP A 685 -7.74 36.87 -3.65
N LEU A 686 -8.84 36.38 -3.10
CA LEU A 686 -9.77 35.49 -3.79
C LEU A 686 -10.79 36.33 -4.58
N MET A 687 -10.80 36.13 -5.90
CA MET A 687 -11.59 36.88 -6.87
C MET A 687 -12.55 35.94 -7.61
N PRO A 688 -13.82 35.83 -7.16
CA PRO A 688 -14.73 34.88 -7.77
C PRO A 688 -15.26 35.35 -9.11
N LEU A 689 -15.47 34.39 -10.01
CA LEU A 689 -16.04 34.61 -11.33
C LEU A 689 -17.39 33.91 -11.42
N HIS A 690 -18.39 34.68 -11.84
CA HIS A 690 -19.72 34.18 -12.16
C HIS A 690 -19.69 33.44 -13.50
N LYS A 691 -20.47 32.36 -13.59
CA LYS A 691 -20.50 31.51 -14.79
C LYS A 691 -20.79 32.33 -16.06
N GLY A 692 -19.96 32.15 -17.08
CA GLY A 692 -20.13 32.78 -18.39
C GLY A 692 -19.17 32.22 -19.44
N PRO A 693 -19.30 32.63 -20.72
CA PRO A 693 -18.30 32.40 -21.75
C PRO A 693 -16.97 33.11 -21.41
N THR A 694 -15.89 32.72 -22.09
CA THR A 694 -14.52 33.24 -21.85
C THR A 694 -14.45 34.77 -21.87
N GLU A 695 -15.10 35.42 -22.83
CA GLU A 695 -15.11 36.89 -22.95
C GLU A 695 -15.76 37.57 -21.74
N ASP A 696 -16.88 37.04 -21.26
CA ASP A 696 -17.57 37.56 -20.06
C ASP A 696 -16.72 37.36 -18.80
N LEU A 697 -16.06 36.20 -18.68
CA LEU A 697 -15.16 35.91 -17.55
C LEU A 697 -13.94 36.85 -17.56
N GLN A 698 -13.34 37.09 -18.73
CA GLN A 698 -12.26 38.05 -18.91
C GLN A 698 -12.69 39.49 -18.59
N GLY A 699 -13.92 39.87 -18.98
CA GLY A 699 -14.51 41.16 -18.61
C GLY A 699 -14.69 41.31 -17.09
N GLN A 700 -15.17 40.26 -16.42
CA GLN A 700 -15.27 40.21 -14.96
C GLN A 700 -13.90 40.34 -14.28
N MET A 701 -12.87 39.65 -14.80
CA MET A 701 -11.50 39.76 -14.29
C MET A 701 -11.00 41.21 -14.38
N ALA A 702 -11.12 41.85 -15.55
CA ALA A 702 -10.68 43.23 -15.76
C ALA A 702 -11.38 44.22 -14.82
N ALA A 703 -12.69 44.04 -14.59
CA ALA A 703 -13.47 44.85 -13.66
C ALA A 703 -12.98 44.70 -12.21
N GLN A 704 -12.77 43.46 -11.75
CA GLN A 704 -12.29 43.18 -10.40
C GLN A 704 -10.86 43.65 -10.17
N VAL A 705 -9.95 43.51 -11.16
CA VAL A 705 -8.59 44.08 -11.09
C VAL A 705 -8.66 45.60 -10.95
N THR A 706 -9.52 46.26 -11.72
CA THR A 706 -9.70 47.72 -11.64
C THR A 706 -10.21 48.16 -10.28
N GLU A 707 -11.15 47.41 -9.69
CA GLU A 707 -11.65 47.69 -8.33
C GLU A 707 -10.55 47.47 -7.28
N TRP A 708 -9.81 46.38 -7.39
CA TRP A 708 -8.70 46.06 -6.48
C TRP A 708 -7.61 47.14 -6.48
N LEU A 709 -7.28 47.69 -7.66
CA LEU A 709 -6.31 48.79 -7.83
C LEU A 709 -6.76 50.12 -7.19
N LYS A 710 -8.05 50.33 -6.97
CA LYS A 710 -8.54 51.55 -6.29
C LYS A 710 -8.27 51.54 -4.79
N VAL A 711 -8.21 50.34 -4.20
CA VAL A 711 -8.09 50.15 -2.75
C VAL A 711 -6.70 49.68 -2.32
N ASN A 712 -5.86 49.21 -3.25
CA ASN A 712 -4.49 48.80 -2.99
C ASN A 712 -3.52 49.63 -3.83
N THR A 713 -2.52 50.24 -3.18
CA THR A 713 -1.44 50.96 -3.85
C THR A 713 -0.31 49.98 -4.21
N ILE A 714 0.21 50.06 -5.45
CA ILE A 714 1.29 49.19 -5.97
C ILE A 714 2.47 50.02 -6.48
#